data_AF-A0AAE0TH74-F1
#
_entry.id   AF-A0AAE0TH74-F1
#
_cell.length_a   1.000
_cell.length_b   1.000
_cell.length_c   1.000
_cell.angle_alpha   90.00
_cell.angle_beta   90.00
_cell.angle_gamma   90.00
#
_symmetry.space_group_name_H-M   'P 1'
#
loop_
_entity.id
_entity.type
_entity.pdbx_description
1 polymer ?
#
loop_
_entity_poly.entity_id
_entity_poly.type
_entity_poly.pdbx_seq_one_letter_code
_entity_poly.pdbx_strand_id
1 'polypeptide(L)'
;MASDNKGHFSTTSIRELFSFDSTTDEIKEIPMFDIWRLIKRPHTTVDPYTLVAKYRLARGHVKRTRIAERRKVVSRRKKRESEVKTESDRAETALSFETALTDGDEHVSTEEYDFDVEDDAEHVSKLSHTQLLYLKGCKEMKVNPSSYTLKALNTDRVSMPHHSIGPLGTKALALALVGNSDVQTINLTDNDIGVKGAEYIAEIFQENNFVKELMLGENMLGAQGVQFIVDAIKKHDCIHKLDLSGNGLKEYDAEIIKPLIEDTTNLKHLLLAHNEFREHGGEIIADALLWNDTMESLDLSWNHLRLNGAVAIAEALQENSSLKKINLAWNGFYMDGCKALSRALEDNSTLLELDLTCNRINKDCLEKLIYGLRRNTTLKVLRLGLNPITPAGANIILSLLKEKKDSGITELDLTGQLVEKSFVSMLNEIQSQRNIKVIYGSVRGQDAEKEDDEKALVDENPIIVLMEFGKLMGFRLMDLFSILDKDGSKSLDHDEIRHGLRLVNIPLSDDSIDVLINKLDVDGDGEIDFGELIAAQMEHRRKMSFFYAAKEDEESLEDTEIGRVRLKLQRLMAKKLADNPEFKRQSRMLLEQMGLDVAVEFEKQKRDFDEIQTHLQEKAKKEMIEEADGSN
;
A
#
# COMPACT_ATOMS: atom_id res chain seq x y z
N MET A 1 -52.95 -27.50 -28.59
CA MET A 1 -52.62 -28.88 -28.20
C MET A 1 -51.19 -29.15 -28.61
N ALA A 2 -50.24 -29.00 -27.68
CA ALA A 2 -48.87 -29.44 -27.85
C ALA A 2 -48.44 -30.01 -26.50
N SER A 3 -48.37 -31.34 -26.45
CA SER A 3 -48.07 -32.14 -25.27
C SER A 3 -46.57 -32.41 -25.17
N ASP A 4 -46.07 -32.23 -23.95
CA ASP A 4 -44.91 -32.84 -23.31
C ASP A 4 -44.00 -33.75 -24.15
N ASN A 5 -42.72 -33.33 -24.27
CA ASN A 5 -41.61 -34.26 -24.41
C ASN A 5 -40.59 -33.97 -23.29
N LYS A 6 -40.94 -34.40 -22.07
CA LYS A 6 -40.03 -34.47 -20.93
C LYS A 6 -39.06 -35.63 -21.16
N GLY A 7 -37.84 -35.31 -21.62
CA GLY A 7 -36.72 -36.24 -21.57
C GLY A 7 -36.35 -36.54 -20.12
N HIS A 8 -36.73 -37.72 -19.63
CA HIS A 8 -36.17 -38.29 -18.42
C HIS A 8 -34.66 -38.54 -18.63
N PHE A 9 -33.82 -37.76 -17.95
CA PHE A 9 -32.43 -38.19 -17.71
C PHE A 9 -32.46 -39.24 -16.60
N SER A 10 -32.37 -40.51 -17.01
CA SER A 10 -32.15 -41.64 -16.11
C SER A 10 -30.81 -41.51 -15.40
N THR A 11 -30.65 -42.25 -14.30
CA THR A 11 -29.55 -42.30 -13.32
C THR A 11 -28.14 -42.65 -13.86
N THR A 12 -27.84 -42.35 -15.12
CA THR A 12 -26.61 -42.77 -15.80
C THR A 12 -25.49 -41.71 -15.83
N SER A 13 -25.75 -40.41 -15.64
CA SER A 13 -24.72 -39.38 -15.91
C SER A 13 -23.90 -38.87 -14.71
N ILE A 14 -23.95 -39.49 -13.52
CA ILE A 14 -22.98 -39.16 -12.44
C ILE A 14 -21.66 -39.92 -12.64
N ARG A 15 -21.69 -41.13 -13.23
CA ARG A 15 -20.46 -41.87 -13.59
C ARG A 15 -19.75 -41.26 -14.81
N GLU A 16 -20.47 -40.57 -15.69
CA GLU A 16 -19.90 -39.88 -16.85
C GLU A 16 -19.22 -38.55 -16.48
N LEU A 17 -19.62 -37.90 -15.37
CA LEU A 17 -18.96 -36.70 -14.83
C LEU A 17 -17.58 -37.01 -14.20
N PHE A 18 -17.36 -38.28 -13.83
CA PHE A 18 -16.13 -38.78 -13.23
C PHE A 18 -15.68 -40.05 -13.97
N SER A 19 -15.44 -39.97 -15.29
CA SER A 19 -14.88 -41.11 -16.04
C SER A 19 -13.43 -41.31 -15.64
N PHE A 20 -13.15 -42.43 -14.96
CA PHE A 20 -11.79 -42.93 -14.73
C PHE A 20 -11.32 -43.59 -16.03
N ASP A 21 -10.38 -42.98 -16.74
CA ASP A 21 -9.75 -43.61 -17.89
C ASP A 21 -8.61 -44.52 -17.40
N SER A 22 -8.85 -45.83 -17.45
CA SER A 22 -7.88 -46.84 -17.00
C SER A 22 -6.61 -46.92 -17.85
N THR A 23 -6.50 -46.09 -18.90
CA THR A 23 -5.32 -46.03 -19.77
C THR A 23 -4.42 -44.81 -19.51
N THR A 24 -4.90 -43.78 -18.81
CA THR A 24 -4.14 -42.52 -18.59
C THR A 24 -3.96 -42.12 -17.12
N ASP A 25 -4.60 -42.79 -16.15
CA ASP A 25 -4.57 -42.41 -14.72
C ASP A 25 -4.97 -40.93 -14.45
N GLU A 26 -5.64 -40.27 -15.39
CA GLU A 26 -6.13 -38.90 -15.25
C GLU A 26 -7.64 -38.88 -15.01
N ILE A 27 -8.06 -38.35 -13.86
CA ILE A 27 -9.44 -37.95 -13.61
C ILE A 27 -9.67 -36.65 -14.38
N LYS A 28 -10.70 -36.55 -15.21
CA LYS A 28 -11.15 -35.25 -15.76
C LYS A 28 -11.54 -34.35 -14.59
N GLU A 29 -10.62 -33.50 -14.14
CA GLU A 29 -10.83 -32.56 -13.04
C GLU A 29 -11.74 -31.43 -13.53
N ILE A 30 -12.97 -31.37 -13.00
CA ILE A 30 -13.81 -30.19 -13.13
C ILE A 30 -13.41 -29.24 -11.99
N PRO A 31 -13.00 -27.99 -12.28
CA PRO A 31 -12.71 -26.99 -11.25
C PRO A 31 -13.88 -26.87 -10.27
N MET A 32 -13.60 -26.77 -8.97
CA MET A 32 -14.65 -26.63 -7.93
C MET A 32 -15.61 -25.49 -8.26
N PHE A 33 -15.10 -24.44 -8.88
CA PHE A 33 -15.86 -23.28 -9.32
C PHE A 33 -16.91 -23.60 -10.40
N ASP A 34 -16.59 -24.48 -11.35
CA ASP A 34 -17.55 -24.94 -12.36
C ASP A 34 -18.63 -25.85 -11.75
N ILE A 35 -18.28 -26.62 -10.72
CA ILE A 35 -19.25 -27.39 -9.93
C ILE A 35 -20.22 -26.44 -9.19
N TRP A 36 -19.72 -25.35 -8.60
CA TRP A 36 -20.55 -24.33 -7.95
C TRP A 36 -21.44 -23.58 -8.96
N ARG A 37 -20.95 -23.30 -10.18
CA ARG A 37 -21.77 -22.76 -11.29
C ARG A 37 -22.86 -23.75 -11.74
N LEU A 38 -22.55 -25.05 -11.76
CA LEU A 38 -23.51 -26.13 -12.05
C LEU A 38 -24.60 -26.23 -10.98
N ILE A 39 -24.22 -26.11 -9.70
CA ILE A 39 -25.13 -26.14 -8.53
C ILE A 39 -26.09 -24.94 -8.51
N LYS A 40 -25.68 -23.77 -9.00
CA LYS A 40 -26.53 -22.56 -9.06
C LYS A 40 -27.59 -22.60 -10.18
N ARG A 41 -27.64 -23.64 -11.02
CA ARG A 41 -28.67 -23.77 -12.05
C ARG A 41 -29.98 -24.33 -11.45
N PRO A 42 -31.16 -23.79 -11.79
CA PRO A 42 -32.44 -24.11 -11.14
C PRO A 42 -32.99 -25.53 -11.37
N HIS A 43 -32.21 -26.46 -11.95
CA HIS A 43 -32.70 -27.77 -12.40
C HIS A 43 -31.86 -28.98 -11.94
N THR A 44 -30.94 -28.83 -10.98
CA THR A 44 -30.22 -29.98 -10.41
C THR A 44 -31.04 -30.66 -9.31
N THR A 45 -31.36 -31.94 -9.49
CA THR A 45 -32.14 -32.80 -8.56
C THR A 45 -31.32 -33.35 -7.39
N VAL A 46 -30.03 -33.01 -7.30
CA VAL A 46 -29.12 -33.48 -6.24
C VAL A 46 -28.92 -32.36 -5.24
N ASP A 47 -29.06 -32.67 -3.95
CA ASP A 47 -28.79 -31.74 -2.85
C ASP A 47 -27.34 -31.18 -2.97
N PRO A 48 -27.18 -29.84 -3.09
CA PRO A 48 -25.89 -29.17 -3.22
C PRO A 48 -24.88 -29.59 -2.14
N TYR A 49 -25.34 -29.78 -0.90
CA TYR A 49 -24.49 -30.15 0.23
C TYR A 49 -23.93 -31.57 0.08
N THR A 50 -24.73 -32.50 -0.42
CA THR A 50 -24.30 -33.87 -0.69
C THR A 50 -23.27 -33.94 -1.82
N LEU A 51 -23.40 -33.09 -2.86
CA LEU A 51 -22.44 -33.02 -3.96
C LEU A 51 -21.09 -32.45 -3.50
N VAL A 52 -21.13 -31.35 -2.72
CA VAL A 52 -19.95 -30.72 -2.11
C VAL A 52 -19.27 -31.68 -1.13
N ALA A 53 -20.02 -32.43 -0.32
CA ALA A 53 -19.47 -33.41 0.60
C ALA A 53 -18.77 -34.58 -0.12
N LYS A 54 -19.36 -35.10 -1.20
CA LYS A 54 -18.73 -36.14 -2.02
C LYS A 54 -17.49 -35.63 -2.75
N TYR A 55 -17.52 -34.41 -3.27
CA TYR A 55 -16.35 -33.77 -3.85
C TYR A 55 -15.24 -33.56 -2.81
N ARG A 56 -15.57 -33.06 -1.62
CA ARG A 56 -14.63 -32.92 -0.48
C ARG A 56 -13.99 -34.26 -0.10
N LEU A 57 -14.75 -35.34 -0.07
CA LEU A 57 -14.23 -36.69 0.23
C LEU A 57 -13.32 -37.22 -0.88
N ALA A 58 -13.72 -37.09 -2.15
CA ALA A 58 -12.91 -37.51 -3.29
C ALA A 58 -11.61 -36.70 -3.38
N ARG A 59 -11.70 -35.37 -3.20
CA ARG A 59 -10.56 -34.45 -3.17
C ARG A 59 -9.64 -34.71 -1.98
N GLY A 60 -10.18 -35.02 -0.80
CA GLY A 60 -9.38 -35.39 0.36
C GLY A 60 -8.53 -36.64 0.10
N HIS A 61 -9.04 -37.61 -0.67
CA HIS A 61 -8.25 -38.74 -1.12
C HIS A 61 -7.18 -38.35 -2.15
N VAL A 62 -7.53 -37.56 -3.18
CA VAL A 62 -6.60 -37.10 -4.23
C VAL A 62 -5.48 -36.22 -3.65
N LYS A 63 -5.82 -35.30 -2.74
CA LYS A 63 -4.87 -34.45 -2.03
C LYS A 63 -3.92 -35.30 -1.19
N ARG A 64 -4.42 -36.31 -0.47
CA ARG A 64 -3.58 -37.25 0.29
C ARG A 64 -2.66 -38.09 -0.60
N THR A 65 -3.14 -38.58 -1.76
CA THR A 65 -2.29 -39.35 -2.70
C THR A 65 -1.23 -38.46 -3.35
N ARG A 66 -1.58 -37.27 -3.85
CA ARG A 66 -0.60 -36.31 -4.39
C ARG A 66 0.43 -35.89 -3.34
N ILE A 67 0.01 -35.60 -2.12
CA ILE A 67 0.95 -35.30 -1.00
C ILE A 67 1.86 -36.49 -0.71
N ALA A 68 1.32 -37.71 -0.68
CA ALA A 68 2.11 -38.92 -0.43
C ALA A 68 3.11 -39.19 -1.57
N GLU A 69 2.73 -38.96 -2.82
CA GLU A 69 3.61 -39.06 -3.99
C GLU A 69 4.69 -37.97 -3.98
N ARG A 70 4.33 -36.72 -3.71
CA ARG A 70 5.29 -35.60 -3.56
C ARG A 70 6.30 -35.88 -2.46
N ARG A 71 5.88 -36.36 -1.28
CA ARG A 71 6.79 -36.78 -0.21
C ARG A 71 7.73 -37.92 -0.64
N LYS A 72 7.26 -38.85 -1.49
CA LYS A 72 8.10 -39.90 -2.08
C LYS A 72 9.11 -39.34 -3.09
N VAL A 73 8.72 -38.38 -3.92
CA VAL A 73 9.62 -37.72 -4.89
C VAL A 73 10.70 -36.93 -4.16
N VAL A 74 10.34 -36.10 -3.18
CA VAL A 74 11.30 -35.32 -2.38
C VAL A 74 12.24 -36.21 -1.57
N SER A 75 11.74 -37.29 -0.96
CA SER A 75 12.59 -38.24 -0.25
C SER A 75 13.54 -39.02 -1.18
N ARG A 76 13.10 -39.35 -2.40
CA ARG A 76 13.98 -39.93 -3.43
C ARG A 76 15.04 -38.95 -3.92
N ARG A 77 14.69 -37.66 -4.07
CA ARG A 77 15.63 -36.60 -4.48
C ARG A 77 16.70 -36.36 -3.41
N LYS A 78 16.29 -36.21 -2.14
CA LYS A 78 17.22 -36.11 -1.00
C LYS A 78 18.11 -37.35 -0.84
N LYS A 79 17.57 -38.54 -1.13
CA LYS A 79 18.35 -39.78 -1.13
C LYS A 79 19.37 -39.81 -2.27
N ARG A 80 18.98 -39.43 -3.49
CA ARG A 80 19.90 -39.27 -4.62
C ARG A 80 20.98 -38.23 -4.34
N GLU A 81 20.66 -37.10 -3.72
CA GLU A 81 21.65 -36.08 -3.34
C GLU A 81 22.62 -36.56 -2.26
N SER A 82 22.15 -37.40 -1.32
CA SER A 82 23.05 -38.06 -0.34
C SER A 82 23.95 -39.13 -0.97
N GLU A 83 23.51 -39.77 -2.06
CA GLU A 83 24.29 -40.74 -2.83
C GLU A 83 25.25 -40.04 -3.82
N VAL A 84 24.86 -38.89 -4.40
CA VAL A 84 25.70 -38.06 -5.27
C VAL A 84 26.79 -37.30 -4.48
N LYS A 85 26.54 -36.95 -3.22
CA LYS A 85 27.58 -36.42 -2.30
C LYS A 85 28.71 -37.42 -2.02
N THR A 86 28.56 -38.70 -2.37
CA THR A 86 29.65 -39.70 -2.30
C THR A 86 30.36 -39.96 -3.64
N GLU A 87 29.88 -39.39 -4.75
CA GLU A 87 30.47 -39.57 -6.10
C GLU A 87 30.92 -38.26 -6.77
N SER A 88 30.66 -37.08 -6.17
CA SER A 88 30.99 -35.76 -6.74
C SER A 88 32.42 -35.25 -6.46
N ASP A 89 33.33 -36.07 -5.94
CA ASP A 89 34.74 -35.69 -5.77
C ASP A 89 35.59 -35.93 -7.05
N ARG A 90 34.99 -36.29 -8.18
CA ARG A 90 35.71 -36.36 -9.47
C ARG A 90 34.83 -35.97 -10.67
N ALA A 91 35.34 -34.94 -11.36
CA ALA A 91 35.22 -34.64 -12.80
C ALA A 91 34.21 -33.55 -13.23
N GLU A 92 34.79 -32.39 -13.54
CA GLU A 92 34.77 -31.76 -14.87
C GLU A 92 33.41 -31.51 -15.51
N THR A 93 32.74 -30.43 -15.12
CA THR A 93 31.83 -29.70 -16.03
C THR A 93 31.73 -28.19 -15.68
N ALA A 94 32.81 -27.57 -15.21
CA ALA A 94 32.95 -26.10 -15.17
C ALA A 94 33.53 -25.52 -16.48
N LEU A 95 33.89 -26.40 -17.42
CA LEU A 95 34.76 -26.10 -18.56
C LEU A 95 34.01 -25.60 -19.81
N SER A 96 32.74 -25.18 -19.72
CA SER A 96 31.99 -24.65 -20.88
C SER A 96 31.69 -23.14 -20.80
N PHE A 97 31.64 -22.57 -19.59
CA PHE A 97 31.50 -21.11 -19.39
C PHE A 97 32.85 -20.41 -19.21
N GLU A 98 33.85 -21.07 -18.61
CA GLU A 98 35.22 -20.54 -18.51
C GLU A 98 35.96 -20.52 -19.87
N THR A 99 35.77 -21.54 -20.70
CA THR A 99 36.46 -21.67 -22.01
C THR A 99 35.99 -20.67 -23.06
N ALA A 100 34.80 -20.09 -22.91
CA ALA A 100 34.36 -19.00 -23.78
C ALA A 100 35.10 -17.67 -23.51
N LEU A 101 35.88 -17.59 -22.42
CA LEU A 101 36.51 -16.35 -21.94
C LEU A 101 38.04 -16.45 -21.76
N THR A 102 38.67 -17.57 -22.14
CA THR A 102 40.14 -17.75 -22.09
C THR A 102 40.83 -17.63 -23.45
N ASP A 103 40.09 -17.64 -24.56
CA ASP A 103 40.64 -17.43 -25.90
C ASP A 103 40.62 -15.94 -26.26
N GLY A 104 41.55 -15.19 -25.67
CA GLY A 104 41.69 -13.76 -25.91
C GLY A 104 42.74 -13.11 -25.02
N ASP A 105 43.96 -13.66 -25.05
CA ASP A 105 45.14 -13.06 -24.43
C ASP A 105 45.49 -11.74 -25.14
N GLU A 106 45.12 -10.61 -24.55
CA GLU A 106 45.87 -9.36 -24.68
C GLU A 106 45.97 -8.69 -23.30
N HIS A 107 47.21 -8.46 -22.87
CA HIS A 107 47.57 -7.67 -21.69
C HIS A 107 46.74 -6.39 -21.59
N VAL A 108 45.81 -6.33 -20.64
CA VAL A 108 45.13 -5.07 -20.30
C VAL A 108 46.00 -4.33 -19.29
N SER A 109 46.77 -3.35 -19.77
CA SER A 109 47.34 -2.29 -18.95
C SER A 109 46.22 -1.45 -18.31
N THR A 110 46.25 -1.30 -16.99
CA THR A 110 45.25 -0.62 -16.16
C THR A 110 45.46 0.89 -16.03
N GLU A 111 46.09 1.55 -17.00
CA GLU A 111 46.56 2.94 -16.87
C GLU A 111 45.62 4.03 -17.40
N GLU A 112 44.39 3.71 -17.80
CA GLU A 112 43.39 4.75 -18.10
C GLU A 112 42.11 4.53 -17.30
N TYR A 113 42.19 4.84 -16.01
CA TYR A 113 41.04 5.38 -15.30
C TYR A 113 41.45 6.71 -14.68
N ASP A 114 40.75 7.77 -15.08
CA ASP A 114 40.71 9.05 -14.38
C ASP A 114 39.86 8.83 -13.10
N PHE A 115 40.46 8.09 -12.16
CA PHE A 115 40.02 8.02 -10.78
C PHE A 115 40.59 9.27 -10.11
N ASP A 116 39.72 10.21 -9.71
CA ASP A 116 40.03 11.16 -8.63
C ASP A 116 40.05 10.42 -7.27
N VAL A 117 40.84 9.36 -7.21
CA VAL A 117 41.27 8.68 -6.00
C VAL A 117 42.78 8.50 -6.17
N GLU A 118 43.50 9.61 -6.00
CA GLU A 118 44.93 9.59 -5.66
C GLU A 118 45.07 8.91 -4.29
N ASP A 119 44.98 7.59 -4.24
CA ASP A 119 45.72 6.70 -3.33
C ASP A 119 45.26 5.24 -3.53
N ASP A 120 46.25 4.35 -3.65
CA ASP A 120 46.18 2.89 -3.46
C ASP A 120 45.92 1.97 -4.66
N ALA A 121 46.92 1.87 -5.54
CA ALA A 121 47.18 0.67 -6.36
C ALA A 121 47.44 -0.63 -5.53
N GLU A 122 47.48 -0.55 -4.19
CA GLU A 122 47.62 -1.71 -3.28
C GLU A 122 46.30 -2.48 -3.02
N HIS A 123 45.12 -1.91 -3.34
CA HIS A 123 43.82 -2.46 -2.94
C HIS A 123 43.28 -3.61 -3.81
N VAL A 124 43.83 -3.86 -5.01
CA VAL A 124 43.35 -4.94 -5.91
C VAL A 124 43.74 -6.35 -5.40
N SER A 125 44.71 -6.43 -4.48
CA SER A 125 45.23 -7.70 -3.93
C SER A 125 44.36 -8.38 -2.86
N LYS A 126 43.26 -7.74 -2.41
CA LYS A 126 42.39 -8.23 -1.31
C LYS A 126 40.95 -8.59 -1.71
N LEU A 127 40.62 -8.55 -3.01
CA LEU A 127 39.27 -8.83 -3.49
C LEU A 127 39.01 -10.36 -3.59
N SER A 128 37.81 -10.79 -3.20
CA SER A 128 37.36 -12.17 -3.32
C SER A 128 37.13 -12.56 -4.79
N HIS A 129 37.12 -13.87 -5.08
CA HIS A 129 36.88 -14.36 -6.44
C HIS A 129 35.55 -13.86 -7.02
N THR A 130 34.49 -13.79 -6.20
CA THR A 130 33.16 -13.29 -6.61
C THR A 130 33.18 -11.79 -6.92
N GLN A 131 33.92 -11.00 -6.14
CA GLN A 131 34.12 -9.57 -6.42
C GLN A 131 34.89 -9.34 -7.74
N LEU A 132 35.89 -10.16 -8.03
CA LEU A 132 36.63 -10.09 -9.30
C LEU A 132 35.75 -10.47 -10.50
N LEU A 133 34.90 -11.51 -10.36
CA LEU A 133 33.93 -11.89 -11.39
C LEU A 133 32.93 -10.76 -11.67
N TYR A 134 32.45 -10.07 -10.63
CA TYR A 134 31.58 -8.91 -10.79
C TYR A 134 32.27 -7.78 -11.56
N LEU A 135 33.50 -7.41 -11.19
CA LEU A 135 34.27 -6.40 -11.91
C LEU A 135 34.52 -6.77 -13.38
N LYS A 136 34.85 -8.04 -13.64
CA LYS A 136 35.03 -8.56 -15.01
C LYS A 136 33.73 -8.45 -15.80
N GLY A 137 32.61 -8.88 -15.21
CA GLY A 137 31.29 -8.78 -15.83
C GLY A 137 30.86 -7.34 -16.12
N CYS A 138 31.08 -6.42 -15.18
CA CYS A 138 30.83 -4.99 -15.37
C CYS A 138 31.64 -4.41 -16.53
N LYS A 139 32.93 -4.78 -16.63
CA LYS A 139 33.81 -4.33 -17.72
C LYS A 139 33.35 -4.85 -19.08
N GLU A 140 33.01 -6.13 -19.18
CA GLU A 140 32.54 -6.75 -20.43
C GLU A 140 31.21 -6.17 -20.90
N MET A 141 30.30 -5.91 -19.96
CA MET A 141 28.97 -5.35 -20.24
C MET A 141 28.95 -3.83 -20.34
N LYS A 142 30.09 -3.14 -20.12
CA LYS A 142 30.22 -1.68 -20.07
C LYS A 142 29.26 -1.02 -19.07
N VAL A 143 29.13 -1.63 -17.90
CA VAL A 143 28.31 -1.13 -16.78
C VAL A 143 29.23 -0.63 -15.68
N ASN A 144 28.88 0.50 -15.05
CA ASN A 144 29.66 1.03 -13.93
C ASN A 144 29.51 0.11 -12.71
N PRO A 145 30.61 -0.44 -12.17
CA PRO A 145 30.53 -1.33 -11.01
C PRO A 145 30.12 -0.53 -9.77
N SER A 146 29.14 -1.04 -9.03
CA SER A 146 28.75 -0.44 -7.76
C SER A 146 29.67 -0.89 -6.63
N SER A 147 30.26 0.08 -5.94
CA SER A 147 31.12 -0.15 -4.77
C SER A 147 30.35 -0.81 -3.61
N TYR A 148 29.03 -0.58 -3.54
CA TYR A 148 28.14 -1.25 -2.60
C TYR A 148 27.99 -2.73 -2.94
N THR A 149 27.73 -3.09 -4.20
CA THR A 149 27.62 -4.50 -4.63
C THR A 149 28.89 -5.28 -4.31
N LEU A 150 30.05 -4.67 -4.59
CA LEU A 150 31.34 -5.30 -4.30
C LEU A 150 31.45 -5.68 -2.82
N LYS A 151 31.10 -4.76 -1.91
CA LYS A 151 31.12 -5.06 -0.46
C LYS A 151 30.07 -6.11 -0.10
N ALA A 152 28.87 -6.03 -0.68
CA ALA A 152 27.75 -6.92 -0.37
C ALA A 152 27.95 -8.37 -0.83
N LEU A 153 28.78 -8.63 -1.84
CA LEU A 153 29.06 -9.99 -2.34
C LEU A 153 29.79 -10.89 -1.34
N ASN A 154 30.41 -10.33 -0.30
CA ASN A 154 31.01 -11.07 0.82
C ASN A 154 30.12 -11.09 2.08
N THR A 155 28.86 -10.68 1.94
CA THR A 155 27.87 -10.68 3.03
C THR A 155 26.72 -11.63 2.71
N ASP A 156 25.83 -11.87 3.67
CA ASP A 156 24.66 -12.72 3.49
C ASP A 156 23.55 -12.07 2.65
N ARG A 157 23.66 -10.77 2.35
CA ARG A 157 22.61 -10.00 1.68
C ARG A 157 23.16 -9.01 0.67
N VAL A 158 22.69 -9.13 -0.57
CA VAL A 158 22.87 -8.11 -1.61
C VAL A 158 21.55 -7.35 -1.75
N SER A 159 21.52 -6.07 -1.37
CA SER A 159 20.31 -5.24 -1.40
C SER A 159 20.59 -3.92 -2.10
N MET A 160 20.08 -3.78 -3.31
CA MET A 160 20.21 -2.56 -4.09
C MET A 160 18.87 -2.21 -4.72
N PRO A 161 17.81 -1.97 -3.93
CA PRO A 161 16.61 -1.45 -4.52
C PRO A 161 16.93 -0.08 -5.12
N HIS A 162 16.30 0.30 -6.20
CA HIS A 162 16.40 1.69 -6.64
C HIS A 162 17.76 2.15 -7.10
N HIS A 163 18.36 1.41 -8.04
CA HIS A 163 19.67 1.76 -8.60
C HIS A 163 19.70 1.69 -10.12
N SER A 164 18.55 1.49 -10.77
CA SER A 164 18.43 1.41 -12.24
C SER A 164 19.49 0.49 -12.87
N ILE A 165 19.73 -0.68 -12.26
CA ILE A 165 20.81 -1.61 -12.65
C ILE A 165 20.66 -2.04 -14.12
N GLY A 166 19.41 -2.22 -14.56
CA GLY A 166 19.07 -2.67 -15.90
C GLY A 166 19.50 -4.12 -16.19
N PRO A 167 19.10 -4.68 -17.35
CA PRO A 167 19.35 -6.08 -17.68
C PRO A 167 20.85 -6.45 -17.76
N LEU A 168 21.69 -5.52 -18.20
CA LEU A 168 23.14 -5.75 -18.34
C LEU A 168 23.85 -5.71 -16.99
N GLY A 169 23.47 -4.80 -16.10
CA GLY A 169 23.98 -4.78 -14.73
C GLY A 169 23.51 -6.02 -13.96
N THR A 170 22.28 -6.47 -14.20
CA THR A 170 21.78 -7.75 -13.67
C THR A 170 22.63 -8.91 -14.16
N LYS A 171 23.03 -8.92 -15.44
CA LYS A 171 23.92 -9.95 -15.98
C LYS A 171 25.29 -9.95 -15.29
N ALA A 172 25.88 -8.79 -15.05
CA ALA A 172 27.16 -8.69 -14.36
C ALA A 172 27.07 -9.22 -12.91
N LEU A 173 25.99 -8.85 -12.20
CA LEU A 173 25.69 -9.39 -10.88
C LEU A 173 25.41 -10.89 -10.92
N ALA A 174 24.70 -11.35 -11.94
CA ALA A 174 24.35 -12.75 -12.14
C ALA A 174 25.59 -13.64 -12.17
N LEU A 175 26.57 -13.25 -12.99
CA LEU A 175 27.84 -13.95 -13.13
C LEU A 175 28.60 -14.08 -11.80
N ALA A 176 28.57 -13.04 -10.97
CA ALA A 176 29.23 -13.06 -9.67
C ALA A 176 28.53 -13.97 -8.65
N LEU A 177 27.24 -14.24 -8.84
CA LEU A 177 26.42 -15.03 -7.93
C LEU A 177 26.40 -16.52 -8.27
N VAL A 178 26.77 -16.96 -9.48
CA VAL A 178 26.74 -18.38 -9.88
C VAL A 178 27.43 -19.30 -8.87
N GLY A 179 28.63 -18.93 -8.42
CA GLY A 179 29.41 -19.70 -7.45
C GLY A 179 29.39 -19.15 -6.03
N ASN A 180 28.54 -18.17 -5.71
CA ASN A 180 28.55 -17.52 -4.40
C ASN A 180 27.75 -18.34 -3.37
N SER A 181 28.44 -18.77 -2.30
CA SER A 181 27.84 -19.54 -1.20
C SER A 181 27.40 -18.69 0.00
N ASP A 182 27.81 -17.43 0.05
CA ASP A 182 27.63 -16.55 1.22
C ASP A 182 26.28 -15.82 1.15
N VAL A 183 25.91 -15.33 -0.04
CA VAL A 183 24.68 -14.55 -0.27
C VAL A 183 23.45 -15.44 -0.18
N GLN A 184 22.56 -15.11 0.76
CA GLN A 184 21.29 -15.81 0.99
C GLN A 184 20.08 -14.94 0.59
N THR A 185 20.23 -13.62 0.62
CA THR A 185 19.14 -12.68 0.29
C THR A 185 19.56 -11.77 -0.84
N ILE A 186 18.77 -11.73 -1.90
CA ILE A 186 18.95 -10.83 -3.03
C ILE A 186 17.72 -9.93 -3.10
N ASN A 187 17.93 -8.63 -2.96
CA ASN A 187 16.91 -7.61 -3.17
C ASN A 187 17.34 -6.68 -4.31
N LEU A 188 16.64 -6.80 -5.44
CA LEU A 188 16.81 -5.98 -6.63
C LEU A 188 15.49 -5.31 -7.01
N THR A 189 14.63 -5.01 -6.04
CA THR A 189 13.34 -4.33 -6.27
C THR A 189 13.57 -3.02 -6.99
N ASP A 190 12.76 -2.71 -8.01
CA ASP A 190 12.80 -1.45 -8.75
C ASP A 190 14.21 -1.14 -9.33
N ASN A 191 14.55 -1.82 -10.42
CA ASN A 191 15.88 -1.76 -11.02
C ASN A 191 15.86 -1.92 -12.55
N ASP A 192 14.70 -1.77 -13.19
CA ASP A 192 14.54 -1.91 -14.63
C ASP A 192 15.13 -3.21 -15.23
N ILE A 193 15.09 -4.31 -14.47
CA ILE A 193 15.68 -5.60 -14.87
C ILE A 193 15.09 -6.10 -16.20
N GLY A 194 13.77 -5.97 -16.35
CA GLY A 194 13.04 -6.42 -17.53
C GLY A 194 13.14 -7.92 -17.82
N VAL A 195 12.60 -8.35 -18.97
CA VAL A 195 12.53 -9.77 -19.35
C VAL A 195 13.92 -10.42 -19.44
N LYS A 196 14.90 -9.74 -20.05
CA LYS A 196 16.26 -10.28 -20.23
C LYS A 196 17.01 -10.42 -18.92
N GLY A 197 16.85 -9.47 -18.00
CA GLY A 197 17.46 -9.58 -16.69
C GLY A 197 16.86 -10.75 -15.90
N ALA A 198 15.55 -10.99 -16.01
CA ALA A 198 14.91 -12.18 -15.44
C ALA A 198 15.45 -13.49 -16.02
N GLU A 199 15.73 -13.55 -17.32
CA GLU A 199 16.37 -14.69 -17.97
C GLU A 199 17.75 -14.98 -17.36
N TYR A 200 18.61 -13.96 -17.21
CA TYR A 200 19.92 -14.13 -16.57
C TYR A 200 19.79 -14.59 -15.12
N ILE A 201 18.84 -14.04 -14.37
CA ILE A 201 18.58 -14.47 -13.00
C ILE A 201 18.15 -15.95 -12.97
N ALA A 202 17.25 -16.36 -13.86
CA ALA A 202 16.77 -17.73 -13.97
C ALA A 202 17.89 -18.72 -14.32
N GLU A 203 18.86 -18.32 -15.14
CA GLU A 203 20.05 -19.13 -15.44
C GLU A 203 20.91 -19.37 -14.19
N ILE A 204 21.14 -18.34 -13.37
CA ILE A 204 21.93 -18.50 -12.11
C ILE A 204 21.28 -19.51 -11.18
N PHE A 205 19.96 -19.45 -11.02
CA PHE A 205 19.22 -20.30 -10.07
C PHE A 205 19.21 -21.78 -10.47
N GLN A 206 19.70 -22.13 -11.65
CA GLN A 206 19.95 -23.53 -12.00
C GLN A 206 21.21 -24.08 -11.32
N GLU A 207 22.18 -23.20 -11.02
CA GLU A 207 23.50 -23.56 -10.50
C GLU A 207 23.66 -23.17 -9.01
N ASN A 208 23.18 -21.98 -8.62
CA ASN A 208 23.23 -21.52 -7.25
C ASN A 208 22.12 -22.19 -6.41
N ASN A 209 22.51 -22.78 -5.28
CA ASN A 209 21.59 -23.44 -4.33
C ASN A 209 21.62 -22.83 -2.91
N PHE A 210 22.20 -21.64 -2.73
CA PHE A 210 22.40 -21.00 -1.43
C PHE A 210 21.40 -19.87 -1.16
N VAL A 211 20.92 -19.22 -2.22
CA VAL A 211 19.95 -18.12 -2.12
C VAL A 211 18.60 -18.63 -1.59
N LYS A 212 18.09 -17.97 -0.56
CA LYS A 212 16.84 -18.32 0.13
C LYS A 212 15.73 -17.30 -0.12
N GLU A 213 16.10 -16.04 -0.35
CA GLU A 213 15.17 -14.93 -0.51
C GLU A 213 15.51 -14.15 -1.78
N LEU A 214 14.52 -13.98 -2.65
CA LEU A 214 14.65 -13.24 -3.91
C LEU A 214 13.55 -12.17 -3.99
N MET A 215 13.95 -10.89 -4.03
CA MET A 215 13.03 -9.77 -4.25
C MET A 215 13.25 -9.17 -5.63
N LEU A 216 12.23 -9.26 -6.48
CA LEU A 216 12.21 -8.71 -7.85
C LEU A 216 10.97 -7.83 -8.07
N GLY A 217 10.51 -7.13 -7.03
CA GLY A 217 9.36 -6.24 -7.15
C GLY A 217 9.63 -5.08 -8.13
N GLU A 218 8.60 -4.53 -8.78
CA GLU A 218 8.66 -3.32 -9.62
C GLU A 218 9.76 -3.38 -10.72
N ASN A 219 9.95 -4.52 -11.39
CA ASN A 219 11.06 -4.71 -12.34
C ASN A 219 10.63 -4.86 -13.80
N MET A 220 9.36 -4.58 -14.10
CA MET A 220 8.78 -4.71 -15.43
C MET A 220 9.09 -6.07 -16.10
N LEU A 221 9.10 -7.16 -15.32
CA LEU A 221 9.45 -8.48 -15.84
C LEU A 221 8.43 -8.99 -16.87
N GLY A 222 7.16 -8.62 -16.71
CA GLY A 222 6.05 -9.12 -17.52
C GLY A 222 5.87 -10.64 -17.41
N ALA A 223 4.89 -11.16 -18.14
CA ALA A 223 4.55 -12.59 -18.14
C ALA A 223 5.74 -13.49 -18.50
N GLN A 224 6.51 -13.10 -19.52
CA GLN A 224 7.63 -13.89 -20.01
C GLN A 224 8.80 -13.92 -19.02
N GLY A 225 9.17 -12.78 -18.41
CA GLY A 225 10.22 -12.74 -17.39
C GLY A 225 9.85 -13.59 -16.18
N VAL A 226 8.60 -13.48 -15.72
CA VAL A 226 8.08 -14.29 -14.61
C VAL A 226 8.04 -15.78 -14.93
N GLN A 227 7.73 -16.17 -16.17
CA GLN A 227 7.79 -17.58 -16.60
C GLN A 227 9.20 -18.17 -16.41
N PHE A 228 10.26 -17.44 -16.81
CA PHE A 228 11.64 -17.90 -16.60
C PHE A 228 11.95 -18.10 -15.12
N ILE A 229 11.55 -17.15 -14.26
CA ILE A 229 11.75 -17.24 -12.82
C ILE A 229 10.98 -18.44 -12.23
N VAL A 230 9.72 -18.64 -12.62
CA VAL A 230 8.91 -19.77 -12.15
C VAL A 230 9.55 -21.11 -12.53
N ASP A 231 10.04 -21.23 -13.77
CA ASP A 231 10.66 -22.48 -14.23
C ASP A 231 12.00 -22.77 -13.54
N ALA A 232 12.75 -21.73 -13.16
CA ALA A 232 13.95 -21.88 -12.34
C ALA A 232 13.59 -22.29 -10.91
N ILE A 233 12.63 -21.62 -10.27
CA ILE A 233 12.27 -21.87 -8.86
C ILE A 233 11.67 -23.26 -8.66
N LYS A 234 10.93 -23.80 -9.64
CA LYS A 234 10.43 -25.18 -9.58
C LYS A 234 11.53 -26.22 -9.41
N LYS A 235 12.72 -25.95 -9.94
CA LYS A 235 13.89 -26.85 -9.83
C LYS A 235 14.70 -26.57 -8.58
N HIS A 236 14.64 -25.34 -8.07
CA HIS A 236 15.44 -24.84 -6.97
C HIS A 236 14.84 -25.16 -5.60
N ASP A 237 15.59 -25.84 -4.74
CA ASP A 237 15.06 -26.36 -3.48
C ASP A 237 15.23 -25.41 -2.28
N CYS A 238 16.01 -24.33 -2.40
CA CYS A 238 16.37 -23.50 -1.24
C CYS A 238 15.61 -22.17 -1.11
N ILE A 239 14.79 -21.76 -2.09
CA ILE A 239 14.02 -20.51 -2.00
C ILE A 239 12.81 -20.70 -1.10
N HIS A 240 12.71 -19.83 -0.10
CA HIS A 240 11.59 -19.80 0.85
C HIS A 240 10.77 -18.52 0.75
N LYS A 241 11.33 -17.43 0.19
CA LYS A 241 10.63 -16.16 -0.05
C LYS A 241 10.89 -15.62 -1.45
N LEU A 242 9.81 -15.28 -2.15
CA LEU A 242 9.86 -14.68 -3.49
C LEU A 242 8.95 -13.45 -3.56
N ASP A 243 9.47 -12.37 -4.11
CA ASP A 243 8.71 -11.17 -4.45
C ASP A 243 8.66 -10.97 -5.97
N LEU A 244 7.45 -10.95 -6.52
CA LEU A 244 7.13 -10.64 -7.90
C LEU A 244 6.09 -9.50 -8.00
N SER A 245 5.99 -8.67 -6.97
CA SER A 245 5.06 -7.54 -6.93
C SER A 245 5.38 -6.52 -8.05
N GLY A 246 4.38 -5.80 -8.57
CA GLY A 246 4.66 -4.69 -9.49
C GLY A 246 5.26 -5.07 -10.85
N ASN A 247 5.10 -6.31 -11.31
CA ASN A 247 5.73 -6.79 -12.55
C ASN A 247 4.81 -6.78 -13.76
N GLY A 248 3.67 -6.11 -13.66
CA GLY A 248 2.71 -5.96 -14.75
C GLY A 248 2.03 -7.27 -15.15
N LEU A 249 1.89 -8.22 -14.22
CA LEU A 249 1.18 -9.48 -14.46
C LEU A 249 -0.31 -9.23 -14.57
N LYS A 250 -0.94 -9.82 -15.59
CA LYS A 250 -2.37 -9.65 -15.88
C LYS A 250 -3.15 -10.92 -15.52
N GLU A 251 -4.45 -10.84 -15.75
CA GLU A 251 -5.44 -11.87 -15.43
C GLU A 251 -5.06 -13.29 -15.88
N TYR A 252 -4.61 -13.47 -17.13
CA TYR A 252 -4.22 -14.79 -17.65
C TYR A 252 -2.82 -15.25 -17.22
N ASP A 253 -1.97 -14.34 -16.78
CA ASP A 253 -0.62 -14.66 -16.32
C ASP A 253 -0.66 -15.38 -14.96
N ALA A 254 -1.81 -15.41 -14.29
CA ALA A 254 -2.05 -16.24 -13.12
C ALA A 254 -1.81 -17.74 -13.39
N GLU A 255 -1.98 -18.22 -14.63
CA GLU A 255 -1.66 -19.62 -15.00
C GLU A 255 -0.17 -19.94 -14.87
N ILE A 256 0.69 -18.92 -15.01
CA ILE A 256 2.14 -19.05 -14.81
C ILE A 256 2.46 -19.19 -13.32
N ILE A 257 1.72 -18.46 -12.48
CA ILE A 257 1.88 -18.46 -11.01
C ILE A 257 1.25 -19.69 -10.36
N LYS A 258 0.18 -20.24 -10.93
CA LYS A 258 -0.50 -21.43 -10.42
C LYS A 258 0.46 -22.56 -10.02
N PRO A 259 1.35 -23.07 -10.89
CA PRO A 259 2.24 -24.15 -10.52
C PRO A 259 3.32 -23.72 -9.53
N LEU A 260 3.66 -22.43 -9.45
CA LEU A 260 4.53 -21.92 -8.38
C LEU A 260 3.86 -22.12 -7.01
N ILE A 261 2.56 -21.85 -6.89
CA ILE A 261 1.83 -22.05 -5.63
C ILE A 261 1.50 -23.54 -5.42
N GLU A 262 1.08 -24.26 -6.45
CA GLU A 262 0.65 -25.66 -6.32
C GLU A 262 1.79 -26.64 -6.07
N ASP A 263 2.93 -26.49 -6.76
CA ASP A 263 3.97 -27.50 -6.81
C ASP A 263 5.16 -27.23 -5.87
N THR A 264 5.41 -25.98 -5.51
CA THR A 264 6.56 -25.67 -4.66
C THR A 264 6.29 -26.01 -3.19
N THR A 265 7.20 -26.75 -2.57
CA THR A 265 7.07 -27.16 -1.17
C THR A 265 7.87 -26.30 -0.21
N ASN A 266 8.94 -25.65 -0.70
CA ASN A 266 9.85 -24.88 0.14
C ASN A 266 9.50 -23.39 0.17
N LEU A 267 8.77 -22.89 -0.82
CA LEU A 267 8.28 -21.52 -0.85
C LEU A 267 7.22 -21.31 0.25
N LYS A 268 7.57 -20.50 1.25
CA LYS A 268 6.71 -20.17 2.38
C LYS A 268 6.06 -18.81 2.26
N HIS A 269 6.73 -17.89 1.59
CA HIS A 269 6.35 -16.48 1.49
C HIS A 269 6.34 -16.07 0.02
N LEU A 270 5.18 -15.69 -0.50
CA LEU A 270 5.03 -15.23 -1.87
C LEU A 270 4.37 -13.84 -1.87
N LEU A 271 5.04 -12.88 -2.50
CA LEU A 271 4.53 -11.52 -2.67
C LEU A 271 4.19 -11.29 -4.14
N LEU A 272 2.94 -10.93 -4.40
CA LEU A 272 2.36 -10.72 -5.72
C LEU A 272 1.57 -9.40 -5.77
N ALA A 273 1.91 -8.46 -4.89
CA ALA A 273 1.20 -7.20 -4.77
C ALA A 273 1.31 -6.36 -6.05
N HIS A 274 0.43 -5.37 -6.23
CA HIS A 274 0.53 -4.41 -7.35
C HIS A 274 0.60 -5.05 -8.75
N ASN A 275 -0.15 -6.13 -8.96
CA ASN A 275 -0.37 -6.71 -10.28
C ASN A 275 -1.85 -6.54 -10.71
N GLU A 276 -2.24 -7.05 -11.87
CA GLU A 276 -3.59 -6.94 -12.42
C GLU A 276 -4.25 -8.33 -12.61
N PHE A 277 -4.21 -9.20 -11.61
CA PHE A 277 -4.86 -10.53 -11.71
C PHE A 277 -6.37 -10.48 -11.90
N ARG A 278 -7.04 -9.41 -11.42
CA ARG A 278 -8.49 -9.22 -11.58
C ARG A 278 -9.29 -10.44 -11.09
N GLU A 279 -10.50 -10.64 -11.61
CA GLU A 279 -11.41 -11.68 -11.13
C GLU A 279 -10.95 -13.08 -11.50
N HIS A 280 -10.62 -13.34 -12.78
CA HIS A 280 -10.28 -14.69 -13.22
C HIS A 280 -8.91 -15.14 -12.70
N GLY A 281 -7.93 -14.24 -12.61
CA GLY A 281 -6.64 -14.56 -11.99
C GLY A 281 -6.81 -14.90 -10.49
N GLY A 282 -7.76 -14.24 -9.82
CA GLY A 282 -8.17 -14.60 -8.45
C GLY A 282 -8.76 -16.01 -8.34
N GLU A 283 -9.57 -16.44 -9.31
CA GLU A 283 -10.11 -17.81 -9.37
C GLU A 283 -8.99 -18.85 -9.57
N ILE A 284 -8.01 -18.57 -10.44
CA ILE A 284 -6.87 -19.44 -10.71
C ILE A 284 -5.97 -19.58 -9.47
N ILE A 285 -5.65 -18.46 -8.81
CA ILE A 285 -4.85 -18.45 -7.57
C ILE A 285 -5.60 -19.17 -6.44
N ALA A 286 -6.92 -19.00 -6.36
CA ALA A 286 -7.75 -19.72 -5.39
C ALA A 286 -7.70 -21.24 -5.60
N ASP A 287 -7.78 -21.71 -6.85
CA ASP A 287 -7.63 -23.14 -7.16
C ASP A 287 -6.26 -23.66 -6.70
N ALA A 288 -5.21 -22.89 -6.94
CA ALA A 288 -3.85 -23.22 -6.51
C ALA A 288 -3.71 -23.36 -4.99
N LEU A 289 -4.30 -22.42 -4.25
CA LEU A 289 -4.26 -22.38 -2.78
C LEU A 289 -4.96 -23.58 -2.13
N LEU A 290 -5.92 -24.20 -2.81
CA LEU A 290 -6.61 -25.37 -2.29
C LEU A 290 -5.70 -26.61 -2.28
N TRP A 291 -4.71 -26.67 -3.16
CA TRP A 291 -3.75 -27.78 -3.26
C TRP A 291 -2.48 -27.54 -2.48
N ASN A 292 -2.10 -26.28 -2.26
CA ASN A 292 -0.95 -25.96 -1.42
C ASN A 292 -1.21 -26.27 0.07
N ASP A 293 -0.20 -26.84 0.74
CA ASP A 293 -0.21 -27.14 2.18
C ASP A 293 1.08 -26.71 2.91
N THR A 294 1.91 -25.89 2.26
CA THR A 294 3.23 -25.46 2.76
C THR A 294 3.37 -23.96 2.93
N MET A 295 2.66 -23.17 2.11
CA MET A 295 2.74 -21.71 2.09
C MET A 295 2.19 -21.13 3.38
N GLU A 296 2.95 -20.23 4.00
CA GLU A 296 2.65 -19.62 5.29
C GLU A 296 2.16 -18.17 5.13
N SER A 297 2.63 -17.45 4.10
CA SER A 297 2.28 -16.06 3.84
C SER A 297 2.08 -15.79 2.36
N LEU A 298 1.00 -15.11 2.01
CA LEU A 298 0.70 -14.69 0.65
C LEU A 298 0.25 -13.23 0.62
N ASP A 299 0.87 -12.41 -0.21
CA ASP A 299 0.43 -11.04 -0.49
C ASP A 299 -0.19 -10.95 -1.88
N LEU A 300 -1.48 -10.61 -1.92
CA LEU A 300 -2.26 -10.35 -3.14
C LEU A 300 -2.81 -8.92 -3.13
N SER A 301 -2.22 -8.01 -2.37
CA SER A 301 -2.73 -6.64 -2.28
C SER A 301 -2.69 -5.93 -3.64
N TRP A 302 -3.67 -5.05 -3.86
CA TRP A 302 -3.76 -4.21 -5.05
C TRP A 302 -3.81 -5.01 -6.37
N ASN A 303 -4.59 -6.11 -6.42
CA ASN A 303 -4.75 -6.95 -7.61
C ASN A 303 -6.11 -6.86 -8.30
N HIS A 304 -7.00 -6.01 -7.80
CA HIS A 304 -8.35 -5.82 -8.30
C HIS A 304 -9.19 -7.12 -8.35
N LEU A 305 -8.98 -8.03 -7.39
CA LEU A 305 -9.63 -9.35 -7.41
C LEU A 305 -11.15 -9.28 -7.57
N ARG A 306 -11.84 -8.45 -6.77
CA ARG A 306 -13.29 -8.12 -6.85
C ARG A 306 -14.23 -9.34 -6.97
N LEU A 307 -15.54 -9.10 -6.92
CA LEU A 307 -16.63 -10.04 -7.24
C LEU A 307 -16.28 -11.55 -7.08
N ASN A 308 -16.12 -12.28 -8.19
CA ASN A 308 -15.89 -13.73 -8.17
C ASN A 308 -14.50 -14.11 -7.66
N GLY A 309 -13.46 -13.33 -7.99
CA GLY A 309 -12.11 -13.58 -7.51
C GLY A 309 -12.02 -13.48 -5.98
N ALA A 310 -12.67 -12.48 -5.38
CA ALA A 310 -12.76 -12.31 -3.94
C ALA A 310 -13.50 -13.47 -3.25
N VAL A 311 -14.59 -13.94 -3.86
CA VAL A 311 -15.33 -15.12 -3.36
C VAL A 311 -14.49 -16.38 -3.47
N ALA A 312 -13.81 -16.60 -4.60
CA ALA A 312 -12.96 -17.76 -4.83
C ALA A 312 -11.82 -17.85 -3.81
N ILE A 313 -11.11 -16.74 -3.57
CA ILE A 313 -10.05 -16.68 -2.55
C ILE A 313 -10.61 -16.98 -1.16
N ALA A 314 -11.77 -16.43 -0.80
CA ALA A 314 -12.39 -16.74 0.49
C ALA A 314 -12.77 -18.22 0.62
N GLU A 315 -13.34 -18.83 -0.42
CA GLU A 315 -13.65 -20.27 -0.43
C GLU A 315 -12.37 -21.12 -0.35
N ALA A 316 -11.28 -20.70 -0.98
CA ALA A 316 -9.99 -21.36 -0.85
C ALA A 316 -9.42 -21.29 0.57
N LEU A 317 -9.54 -20.13 1.23
CA LEU A 317 -9.15 -19.96 2.63
C LEU A 317 -9.94 -20.84 3.60
N GLN A 318 -11.19 -21.17 3.29
CA GLN A 318 -12.00 -22.06 4.12
C GLN A 318 -11.35 -23.45 4.27
N GLU A 319 -10.76 -23.96 3.19
CA GLU A 319 -10.21 -25.32 3.11
C GLU A 319 -8.68 -25.36 3.28
N ASN A 320 -7.99 -24.22 3.08
CA ASN A 320 -6.54 -24.16 3.24
C ASN A 320 -6.14 -24.29 4.71
N SER A 321 -5.18 -25.17 4.98
CA SER A 321 -4.73 -25.54 6.33
C SER A 321 -3.28 -25.17 6.64
N SER A 322 -2.62 -24.37 5.79
CA SER A 322 -1.21 -24.00 5.97
C SER A 322 -1.00 -22.50 6.09
N LEU A 323 -1.81 -21.70 5.40
CA LEU A 323 -1.65 -20.27 5.31
C LEU A 323 -1.94 -19.60 6.66
N LYS A 324 -0.97 -18.83 7.15
CA LYS A 324 -1.03 -18.12 8.42
C LYS A 324 -1.28 -16.63 8.22
N LYS A 325 -0.78 -16.07 7.11
CA LYS A 325 -0.90 -14.63 6.82
C LYS A 325 -1.39 -14.45 5.39
N ILE A 326 -2.40 -13.61 5.21
CA ILE A 326 -2.81 -13.18 3.87
C ILE A 326 -3.06 -11.68 3.83
N ASN A 327 -2.46 -11.02 2.86
CA ASN A 327 -2.73 -9.62 2.56
C ASN A 327 -3.65 -9.53 1.33
N LEU A 328 -4.87 -9.03 1.55
CA LEU A 328 -5.90 -8.84 0.53
C LEU A 328 -6.26 -7.37 0.37
N ALA A 329 -5.43 -6.44 0.84
CA ALA A 329 -5.69 -5.01 0.76
C ALA A 329 -5.96 -4.55 -0.68
N TRP A 330 -6.76 -3.51 -0.88
CA TRP A 330 -6.99 -2.88 -2.20
C TRP A 330 -7.61 -3.79 -3.29
N ASN A 331 -8.40 -4.80 -2.91
CA ASN A 331 -9.01 -5.75 -3.86
C ASN A 331 -10.52 -5.60 -4.09
N GLY A 332 -11.19 -4.74 -3.32
CA GLY A 332 -12.60 -4.43 -3.50
C GLY A 332 -13.54 -5.62 -3.27
N PHE A 333 -13.41 -6.30 -2.12
CA PHE A 333 -14.21 -7.48 -1.76
C PHE A 333 -15.72 -7.22 -1.67
N TYR A 334 -16.13 -6.05 -1.15
CA TYR A 334 -17.53 -5.65 -0.97
C TYR A 334 -18.40 -6.75 -0.30
N MET A 335 -19.72 -6.73 -0.51
CA MET A 335 -20.68 -7.59 0.22
C MET A 335 -20.48 -9.08 0.01
N ASP A 336 -20.27 -9.55 -1.22
CA ASP A 336 -20.23 -10.99 -1.52
C ASP A 336 -18.91 -11.61 -1.08
N GLY A 337 -17.78 -10.90 -1.26
CA GLY A 337 -16.50 -11.29 -0.67
C GLY A 337 -16.58 -11.37 0.86
N CYS A 338 -17.21 -10.40 1.54
CA CYS A 338 -17.38 -10.45 3.00
C CYS A 338 -18.26 -11.62 3.48
N LYS A 339 -19.33 -11.98 2.75
CA LYS A 339 -20.14 -13.18 3.08
C LYS A 339 -19.32 -14.46 2.93
N ALA A 340 -18.52 -14.57 1.87
CA ALA A 340 -17.67 -15.72 1.65
C ALA A 340 -16.57 -15.81 2.74
N LEU A 341 -15.90 -14.70 3.04
CA LEU A 341 -14.91 -14.61 4.12
C LEU A 341 -15.50 -14.95 5.49
N SER A 342 -16.75 -14.54 5.76
CA SER A 342 -17.43 -14.94 6.99
C SER A 342 -17.53 -16.46 7.13
N ARG A 343 -17.87 -17.19 6.06
CA ARG A 343 -17.92 -18.67 6.09
C ARG A 343 -16.53 -19.28 6.16
N ALA A 344 -15.56 -18.64 5.50
CA ALA A 344 -14.17 -19.08 5.54
C ALA A 344 -13.61 -19.02 6.96
N LEU A 345 -13.77 -17.89 7.64
CA LEU A 345 -13.27 -17.68 9.00
C LEU A 345 -13.98 -18.52 10.06
N GLU A 346 -15.22 -18.94 9.80
CA GLU A 346 -15.95 -19.85 10.69
C GLU A 346 -15.27 -21.22 10.81
N ASP A 347 -14.76 -21.76 9.70
CA ASP A 347 -14.14 -23.09 9.64
C ASP A 347 -12.60 -23.04 9.68
N ASN A 348 -12.00 -21.94 9.19
CA ASN A 348 -10.56 -21.78 9.15
C ASN A 348 -9.98 -21.69 10.57
N SER A 349 -8.94 -22.47 10.82
CA SER A 349 -8.27 -22.59 12.13
C SER A 349 -6.76 -22.35 12.06
N THR A 350 -6.27 -21.78 10.96
CA THR A 350 -4.84 -21.68 10.66
C THR A 350 -4.41 -20.25 10.41
N LEU A 351 -5.30 -19.42 9.87
CA LEU A 351 -5.04 -18.02 9.59
C LEU A 351 -4.90 -17.22 10.89
N LEU A 352 -3.79 -16.49 10.99
CA LEU A 352 -3.40 -15.65 12.12
C LEU A 352 -3.49 -14.16 11.77
N GLU A 353 -3.21 -13.78 10.52
CA GLU A 353 -3.22 -12.39 10.08
C GLU A 353 -4.00 -12.25 8.77
N LEU A 354 -4.98 -11.34 8.77
CA LEU A 354 -5.83 -11.04 7.63
C LEU A 354 -5.86 -9.52 7.42
N ASP A 355 -5.33 -9.08 6.28
CA ASP A 355 -5.40 -7.68 5.87
C ASP A 355 -6.50 -7.46 4.83
N LEU A 356 -7.47 -6.63 5.17
CA LEU A 356 -8.59 -6.21 4.33
C LEU A 356 -8.65 -4.68 4.17
N THR A 357 -7.52 -3.99 4.32
CA THR A 357 -7.42 -2.53 4.14
C THR A 357 -7.91 -2.12 2.74
N CYS A 358 -8.64 -1.00 2.61
CA CYS A 358 -9.14 -0.49 1.32
C CYS A 358 -9.95 -1.50 0.46
N ASN A 359 -10.85 -2.29 1.06
CA ASN A 359 -11.67 -3.29 0.36
C ASN A 359 -13.13 -2.91 0.14
N ARG A 360 -13.47 -1.62 0.34
CA ARG A 360 -14.85 -1.10 0.25
C ARG A 360 -15.81 -1.79 1.24
N ILE A 361 -15.30 -2.16 2.41
CA ILE A 361 -16.07 -2.80 3.48
C ILE A 361 -16.86 -1.72 4.22
N ASN A 362 -18.17 -1.68 4.03
CA ASN A 362 -19.06 -0.78 4.78
C ASN A 362 -19.63 -1.48 6.04
N LYS A 363 -20.49 -0.77 6.77
CA LYS A 363 -21.16 -1.31 7.98
C LYS A 363 -21.85 -2.67 7.72
N ASP A 364 -22.61 -2.78 6.63
CA ASP A 364 -23.37 -4.00 6.32
C ASP A 364 -22.46 -5.18 5.96
N CYS A 365 -21.37 -4.92 5.22
CA CYS A 365 -20.33 -5.90 4.91
C CYS A 365 -19.71 -6.43 6.20
N LEU A 366 -19.37 -5.51 7.11
CA LEU A 366 -18.74 -5.80 8.38
C LEU A 366 -19.65 -6.62 9.30
N GLU A 367 -20.95 -6.33 9.35
CA GLU A 367 -21.93 -7.14 10.07
C GLU A 367 -21.93 -8.60 9.58
N LYS A 368 -21.75 -8.84 8.28
CA LYS A 368 -21.60 -10.21 7.74
C LYS A 368 -20.29 -10.83 8.17
N LEU A 369 -19.16 -10.12 8.04
CA LEU A 369 -17.84 -10.63 8.42
C LEU A 369 -17.78 -11.02 9.90
N ILE A 370 -18.42 -10.25 10.77
CA ILE A 370 -18.47 -10.48 12.22
C ILE A 370 -19.13 -11.81 12.57
N TYR A 371 -20.09 -12.29 11.77
CA TYR A 371 -20.74 -13.58 12.04
C TYR A 371 -19.73 -14.74 12.05
N GLY A 372 -18.79 -14.75 11.10
CA GLY A 372 -17.68 -15.72 11.06
C GLY A 372 -16.68 -15.52 12.20
N LEU A 373 -16.30 -14.25 12.45
CA LEU A 373 -15.36 -13.90 13.52
C LEU A 373 -15.86 -14.28 14.92
N ARG A 374 -17.17 -14.40 15.15
CA ARG A 374 -17.73 -14.88 16.43
C ARG A 374 -17.31 -16.30 16.78
N ARG A 375 -17.04 -17.13 15.77
CA ARG A 375 -16.66 -18.54 15.91
C ARG A 375 -15.15 -18.75 15.76
N ASN A 376 -14.48 -17.84 15.07
CA ASN A 376 -13.03 -17.89 14.91
C ASN A 376 -12.29 -17.52 16.21
N THR A 377 -11.32 -18.36 16.59
CA THR A 377 -10.46 -18.14 17.77
C THR A 377 -8.97 -18.04 17.39
N THR A 378 -8.63 -18.19 16.12
CA THR A 378 -7.25 -18.33 15.65
C THR A 378 -6.68 -17.03 15.12
N LEU A 379 -7.52 -16.18 14.51
CA LEU A 379 -7.12 -14.91 13.93
C LEU A 379 -6.67 -13.94 15.03
N LYS A 380 -5.44 -13.45 14.91
CA LYS A 380 -4.77 -12.54 15.85
C LYS A 380 -4.74 -11.11 15.37
N VAL A 381 -4.50 -10.90 14.08
CA VAL A 381 -4.39 -9.57 13.48
C VAL A 381 -5.45 -9.42 12.41
N LEU A 382 -6.31 -8.43 12.57
CA LEU A 382 -7.31 -8.05 11.57
C LEU A 382 -7.10 -6.60 11.19
N ARG A 383 -6.76 -6.34 9.92
CA ARG A 383 -6.64 -4.98 9.39
C ARG A 383 -7.82 -4.64 8.50
N LEU A 384 -8.46 -3.52 8.80
CA LEU A 384 -9.68 -3.02 8.15
C LEU A 384 -9.55 -1.51 7.85
N GLY A 385 -8.33 -0.98 7.86
CA GLY A 385 -8.05 0.43 7.61
C GLY A 385 -8.62 0.93 6.29
N LEU A 386 -8.85 2.24 6.20
CA LEU A 386 -9.26 2.95 4.97
C LEU A 386 -10.44 2.30 4.22
N ASN A 387 -11.36 1.67 4.94
CA ASN A 387 -12.64 1.19 4.43
C ASN A 387 -13.76 2.21 4.73
N PRO A 388 -14.91 2.19 4.04
CA PRO A 388 -16.04 3.07 4.37
C PRO A 388 -16.81 2.58 5.61
N ILE A 389 -16.11 2.39 6.75
CA ILE A 389 -16.72 1.92 8.00
C ILE A 389 -17.26 3.13 8.76
N THR A 390 -18.59 3.22 8.86
CA THR A 390 -19.22 4.25 9.70
C THR A 390 -18.81 4.09 11.17
N PRO A 391 -18.87 5.15 12.02
CA PRO A 391 -18.58 5.03 13.44
C PRO A 391 -19.43 3.95 14.15
N ALA A 392 -20.68 3.76 13.71
CA ALA A 392 -21.54 2.68 14.16
C ALA A 392 -20.94 1.29 13.86
N GLY A 393 -20.34 1.10 12.68
CA GLY A 393 -19.66 -0.14 12.29
C GLY A 393 -18.44 -0.44 13.16
N ALA A 394 -17.64 0.58 13.49
CA ALA A 394 -16.50 0.44 14.40
C ALA A 394 -16.95 -0.06 15.79
N ASN A 395 -18.07 0.46 16.31
CA ASN A 395 -18.66 0.00 17.57
C ASN A 395 -19.12 -1.47 17.52
N ILE A 396 -19.57 -1.98 16.37
CA ILE A 396 -20.00 -3.39 16.25
C ILE A 396 -18.79 -4.32 16.44
N ILE A 397 -17.61 -3.98 15.93
CA ILE A 397 -16.40 -4.79 16.14
C ILE A 397 -15.98 -4.78 17.61
N LEU A 398 -16.01 -3.62 18.28
CA LEU A 398 -15.70 -3.59 19.71
C LEU A 398 -16.73 -4.36 20.54
N SER A 399 -18.01 -4.31 20.18
CA SER A 399 -19.05 -5.09 20.86
C SER A 399 -18.79 -6.60 20.76
N LEU A 400 -18.32 -7.07 19.59
CA LEU A 400 -17.87 -8.45 19.40
C LEU A 400 -16.72 -8.80 20.36
N LEU A 401 -15.70 -7.93 20.43
CA LEU A 401 -14.52 -8.15 21.29
C LEU A 401 -14.88 -8.11 22.78
N LYS A 402 -15.87 -7.30 23.16
CA LYS A 402 -16.40 -7.23 24.53
C LYS A 402 -17.19 -8.48 24.90
N GLU A 403 -18.01 -8.99 23.98
CA GLU A 403 -18.79 -10.23 24.18
C GLU A 403 -17.90 -11.48 24.21
N LYS A 404 -16.86 -11.52 23.36
CA LYS A 404 -15.97 -12.68 23.20
C LYS A 404 -14.58 -12.41 23.74
N LYS A 405 -14.42 -12.65 25.05
CA LYS A 405 -13.11 -12.63 25.73
C LYS A 405 -12.11 -13.62 25.13
N ASP A 406 -12.59 -14.75 24.62
CA ASP A 406 -11.77 -15.81 24.00
C ASP A 406 -11.49 -15.59 22.50
N SER A 407 -11.86 -14.42 21.93
CA SER A 407 -11.45 -14.10 20.54
C SER A 407 -9.93 -14.22 20.42
N GLY A 408 -9.38 -14.62 19.27
CA GLY A 408 -7.93 -14.66 19.05
C GLY A 408 -7.29 -13.27 18.88
N ILE A 409 -8.11 -12.23 18.64
CA ILE A 409 -7.66 -10.94 18.10
C ILE A 409 -6.84 -10.14 19.13
N THR A 410 -5.58 -9.89 18.83
CA THR A 410 -4.66 -9.07 19.62
C THR A 410 -4.39 -7.72 18.97
N GLU A 411 -4.54 -7.61 17.65
CA GLU A 411 -4.37 -6.37 16.90
C GLU A 411 -5.58 -6.15 15.97
N LEU A 412 -6.21 -4.99 16.11
CA LEU A 412 -7.28 -4.53 15.23
C LEU A 412 -6.87 -3.17 14.65
N ASP A 413 -6.73 -3.11 13.34
CA ASP A 413 -6.39 -1.87 12.64
C ASP A 413 -7.61 -1.28 11.92
N LEU A 414 -8.03 -0.09 12.38
CA LEU A 414 -9.09 0.75 11.82
C LEU A 414 -8.51 2.13 11.43
N THR A 415 -7.26 2.17 10.96
CA THR A 415 -6.60 3.40 10.50
C THR A 415 -7.46 4.14 9.49
N GLY A 416 -7.54 5.46 9.63
CA GLY A 416 -8.37 6.33 8.78
C GLY A 416 -9.88 6.23 9.01
N GLN A 417 -10.35 5.46 10.00
CA GLN A 417 -11.77 5.43 10.37
C GLN A 417 -12.13 6.51 11.39
N LEU A 418 -13.25 7.19 11.16
CA LEU A 418 -13.86 8.11 12.13
C LEU A 418 -14.59 7.31 13.21
N VAL A 419 -14.27 7.55 14.48
CA VAL A 419 -14.89 6.88 15.64
C VAL A 419 -15.58 7.88 16.57
N GLU A 420 -16.46 7.42 17.45
CA GLU A 420 -17.15 8.29 18.43
C GLU A 420 -16.46 8.28 19.80
N LYS A 421 -16.74 9.28 20.66
CA LYS A 421 -16.24 9.28 22.05
C LYS A 421 -16.63 8.00 22.81
N SER A 422 -17.83 7.46 22.55
CA SER A 422 -18.31 6.19 23.10
C SER A 422 -17.46 4.98 22.70
N PHE A 423 -16.87 4.98 21.49
CA PHE A 423 -15.95 3.95 21.03
C PHE A 423 -14.69 3.92 21.90
N VAL A 424 -14.12 5.10 22.18
CA VAL A 424 -12.90 5.23 23.00
C VAL A 424 -13.17 4.76 24.44
N SER A 425 -14.32 5.11 25.01
CA SER A 425 -14.73 4.61 26.33
C SER A 425 -14.82 3.08 26.37
N MET A 426 -15.47 2.46 25.36
CA MET A 426 -15.57 1.00 25.26
C MET A 426 -14.21 0.33 25.04
N LEU A 427 -13.34 0.94 24.24
CA LEU A 427 -11.99 0.45 24.00
C LEU A 427 -11.17 0.40 25.29
N ASN A 428 -11.20 1.47 26.09
CA ASN A 428 -10.50 1.53 27.38
C ASN A 428 -10.98 0.43 28.34
N GLU A 429 -12.29 0.15 28.38
CA GLU A 429 -12.84 -0.96 29.16
C GLU A 429 -12.28 -2.31 28.69
N ILE A 430 -12.21 -2.56 27.37
CA ILE A 430 -11.68 -3.81 26.81
C ILE A 430 -10.18 -3.93 27.11
N GLN A 431 -9.40 -2.86 26.92
CA GLN A 431 -7.96 -2.84 27.16
C GLN A 431 -7.59 -3.07 28.62
N SER A 432 -8.45 -2.67 29.56
CA SER A 432 -8.28 -2.96 30.98
C SER A 432 -8.38 -4.47 31.31
N GLN A 433 -9.11 -5.23 30.48
CA GLN A 433 -9.35 -6.66 30.69
C GLN A 433 -8.47 -7.54 29.82
N ARG A 434 -7.94 -7.00 28.72
CA ARG A 434 -7.25 -7.75 27.67
C ARG A 434 -6.18 -6.88 27.01
N ASN A 435 -5.01 -7.46 26.78
CA ASN A 435 -3.96 -6.81 26.02
C ASN A 435 -4.31 -6.83 24.52
N ILE A 436 -5.03 -5.80 24.05
CA ILE A 436 -5.41 -5.62 22.65
C ILE A 436 -4.94 -4.24 22.15
N LYS A 437 -4.26 -4.25 21.00
CA LYS A 437 -3.84 -3.05 20.29
C LYS A 437 -4.91 -2.70 19.27
N VAL A 438 -5.54 -1.54 19.41
CA VAL A 438 -6.52 -1.04 18.44
C VAL A 438 -6.01 0.28 17.88
N ILE A 439 -5.76 0.31 16.58
CA ILE A 439 -5.38 1.52 15.85
C ILE A 439 -6.64 2.08 15.21
N TYR A 440 -6.90 3.37 15.34
CA TYR A 440 -8.06 4.03 14.74
C TYR A 440 -7.69 5.44 14.27
N GLY A 441 -8.52 6.01 13.39
CA GLY A 441 -8.32 7.37 12.90
C GLY A 441 -8.85 8.43 13.87
N SER A 442 -9.60 9.37 13.33
CA SER A 442 -10.11 10.53 14.05
C SER A 442 -11.25 10.22 15.02
N VAL A 443 -11.38 10.97 16.12
CA VAL A 443 -12.52 10.91 17.07
C VAL A 443 -13.47 12.07 16.83
N ARG A 444 -14.72 11.74 16.49
CA ARG A 444 -15.82 12.67 16.25
C ARG A 444 -16.05 13.58 17.46
N GLY A 445 -15.90 14.88 17.24
CA GLY A 445 -16.06 15.90 18.28
C GLY A 445 -14.88 16.01 19.27
N GLN A 446 -13.75 15.37 18.97
CA GLN A 446 -12.48 15.54 19.69
C GLN A 446 -11.39 16.08 18.74
N ASP A 447 -11.46 15.76 17.45
CA ASP A 447 -10.60 16.38 16.42
C ASP A 447 -11.18 17.68 15.82
N ALA A 448 -12.35 18.11 16.29
CA ALA A 448 -12.79 19.50 16.18
C ALA A 448 -12.31 20.37 17.36
N GLU A 449 -11.63 19.74 18.34
CA GLU A 449 -11.08 20.35 19.56
C GLU A 449 -9.54 20.19 19.64
N LYS A 450 -8.90 19.71 18.56
CA LYS A 450 -7.44 19.77 18.41
C LYS A 450 -7.14 20.94 17.47
N GLU A 451 -6.62 21.99 18.09
CA GLU A 451 -6.61 23.38 17.65
C GLU A 451 -8.01 24.01 17.64
N ASP A 452 -8.33 24.71 18.73
CA ASP A 452 -9.19 25.89 18.64
C ASP A 452 -8.52 26.76 17.56
N ASP A 453 -8.94 26.68 16.28
CA ASP A 453 -8.36 27.50 15.20
C ASP A 453 -8.33 28.98 15.61
N GLU A 454 -9.26 29.38 16.48
CA GLU A 454 -9.32 30.68 17.14
C GLU A 454 -8.12 30.94 18.06
N LYS A 455 -7.77 30.02 18.98
CA LYS A 455 -6.55 30.15 19.81
C LYS A 455 -5.27 30.00 18.99
N ALA A 456 -5.29 29.10 18.00
CA ALA A 456 -4.18 28.87 17.10
C ALA A 456 -3.94 30.03 16.12
N LEU A 457 -4.89 30.97 15.97
CA LEU A 457 -4.69 32.26 15.27
C LEU A 457 -4.22 33.36 16.23
N VAL A 458 -4.65 33.32 17.49
CA VAL A 458 -4.19 34.25 18.52
C VAL A 458 -2.69 34.07 18.80
N ASP A 459 -2.17 32.85 18.66
CA ASP A 459 -0.73 32.56 18.84
C ASP A 459 0.14 33.03 17.65
N GLU A 460 -0.45 33.28 16.48
CA GLU A 460 0.24 33.71 15.25
C GLU A 460 0.51 35.22 15.27
N ASN A 461 1.27 35.72 14.29
CA ASN A 461 1.54 37.15 14.17
C ASN A 461 0.24 37.92 13.84
N PRO A 462 -0.21 38.86 14.71
CA PRO A 462 -1.51 39.51 14.59
C PRO A 462 -1.65 40.33 13.29
N ILE A 463 -0.53 40.84 12.76
CA ILE A 463 -0.48 41.59 11.51
C ILE A 463 -0.81 40.66 10.33
N ILE A 464 -0.27 39.45 10.33
CA ILE A 464 -0.53 38.46 9.26
C ILE A 464 -2.00 38.05 9.29
N VAL A 465 -2.56 37.83 10.49
CA VAL A 465 -3.97 37.48 10.68
C VAL A 465 -4.88 38.59 10.14
N LEU A 466 -4.65 39.85 10.53
CA LEU A 466 -5.47 40.98 10.08
C LEU A 466 -5.30 41.30 8.58
N MET A 467 -4.09 41.18 8.04
CA MET A 467 -3.82 41.45 6.63
C MET A 467 -4.37 40.36 5.71
N GLU A 468 -4.26 39.08 6.08
CA GLU A 468 -4.90 37.99 5.32
C GLU A 468 -6.42 38.02 5.44
N PHE A 469 -6.96 38.38 6.61
CA PHE A 469 -8.39 38.62 6.77
C PHE A 469 -8.88 39.74 5.83
N GLY A 470 -8.20 40.89 5.81
CA GLY A 470 -8.52 42.00 4.90
C GLY A 470 -8.46 41.59 3.43
N LYS A 471 -7.43 40.83 3.02
CA LYS A 471 -7.32 40.30 1.64
C LYS A 471 -8.46 39.33 1.29
N LEU A 472 -8.83 38.42 2.20
CA LEU A 472 -9.95 37.49 2.00
C LEU A 472 -11.29 38.22 1.86
N MET A 473 -11.46 39.33 2.59
CA MET A 473 -12.66 40.15 2.55
C MET A 473 -12.64 41.27 1.50
N GLY A 474 -11.52 41.42 0.77
CA GLY A 474 -11.39 42.38 -0.33
C GLY A 474 -11.14 43.84 0.08
N PHE A 475 -10.64 44.10 1.29
CA PHE A 475 -10.32 45.45 1.77
C PHE A 475 -8.89 45.55 2.30
N ARG A 476 -8.29 46.76 2.26
CA ARG A 476 -6.98 46.99 2.88
C ARG A 476 -7.19 47.42 4.33
N LEU A 477 -6.34 46.95 5.24
CA LEU A 477 -6.41 47.33 6.65
C LEU A 477 -6.36 48.86 6.86
N MET A 478 -5.66 49.58 5.97
CA MET A 478 -5.64 51.05 5.93
C MET A 478 -7.02 51.67 5.63
N ASP A 479 -7.85 51.01 4.83
CA ASP A 479 -9.19 51.49 4.50
C ASP A 479 -10.09 51.38 5.74
N LEU A 480 -9.96 50.29 6.50
CA LEU A 480 -10.64 50.12 7.79
C LEU A 480 -10.18 51.19 8.81
N PHE A 481 -8.87 51.45 8.88
CA PHE A 481 -8.31 52.47 9.77
C PHE A 481 -8.90 53.86 9.47
N SER A 482 -8.96 54.25 8.20
CA SER A 482 -9.51 55.55 7.77
C SER A 482 -11.02 55.72 8.04
N ILE A 483 -11.75 54.62 8.25
CA ILE A 483 -13.19 54.63 8.54
C ILE A 483 -13.46 54.74 10.05
N LEU A 484 -12.52 54.22 10.86
CA LEU A 484 -12.59 54.25 12.32
C LEU A 484 -12.03 55.55 12.89
N ASP A 485 -10.96 56.09 12.28
CA ASP A 485 -10.31 57.36 12.62
C ASP A 485 -11.19 58.55 12.20
N LYS A 486 -12.27 58.77 12.96
CA LYS A 486 -13.25 59.83 12.70
C LYS A 486 -12.78 61.21 13.16
N ASP A 487 -11.81 61.25 14.08
CA ASP A 487 -11.26 62.48 14.64
C ASP A 487 -9.97 62.94 13.93
N GLY A 488 -9.40 62.10 13.06
CA GLY A 488 -8.22 62.41 12.26
C GLY A 488 -6.92 62.40 13.08
N SER A 489 -6.94 61.70 14.21
CA SER A 489 -5.83 61.58 15.17
C SER A 489 -4.64 60.80 14.60
N LYS A 490 -4.88 59.95 13.58
CA LYS A 490 -3.90 59.01 13.01
C LYS A 490 -3.41 57.95 14.00
N SER A 491 -4.10 57.77 15.12
CA SER A 491 -4.00 56.63 16.02
C SER A 491 -5.41 56.03 16.18
N LEU A 492 -5.50 54.79 16.63
CA LEU A 492 -6.78 54.20 17.00
C LEU A 492 -6.64 53.56 18.37
N ASP A 493 -7.60 53.82 19.25
CA ASP A 493 -7.63 53.17 20.55
C ASP A 493 -8.15 51.71 20.46
N HIS A 494 -7.93 50.94 21.53
CA HIS A 494 -8.34 49.54 21.60
C HIS A 494 -9.86 49.33 21.39
N ASP A 495 -10.70 50.28 21.81
CA ASP A 495 -12.15 50.19 21.69
C ASP A 495 -12.63 50.49 20.26
N GLU A 496 -11.98 51.42 19.57
CA GLU A 496 -12.22 51.75 18.16
C GLU A 496 -11.85 50.59 17.23
N ILE A 497 -10.71 49.94 17.49
CA ILE A 497 -10.26 48.78 16.72
C ILE A 497 -11.16 47.58 16.98
N ARG A 498 -11.53 47.34 18.25
CA ARG A 498 -12.49 46.29 18.60
C ARG A 498 -13.83 46.53 17.90
N HIS A 499 -14.33 47.75 17.91
CA HIS A 499 -15.58 48.11 17.22
C HIS A 499 -15.45 47.92 15.71
N GLY A 500 -14.32 48.29 15.12
CA GLY A 500 -14.07 48.14 13.69
C GLY A 500 -13.93 46.71 13.22
N LEU A 501 -13.23 45.86 13.97
CA LEU A 501 -13.09 44.42 13.69
C LEU A 501 -14.42 43.69 13.85
N ARG A 502 -15.27 44.13 14.79
CA ARG A 502 -16.66 43.68 14.91
C ARG A 502 -17.52 44.16 13.74
N LEU A 503 -17.32 45.39 13.28
CA LEU A 503 -18.02 45.97 12.14
C LEU A 503 -17.76 45.13 10.87
N VAL A 504 -16.50 44.78 10.59
CA VAL A 504 -16.12 43.89 9.47
C VAL A 504 -16.34 42.40 9.72
N ASN A 505 -16.87 42.06 10.91
CA ASN A 505 -17.32 40.73 11.29
C ASN A 505 -16.22 39.66 11.23
N ILE A 506 -15.06 39.95 11.81
CA ILE A 506 -13.96 38.98 11.94
C ILE A 506 -14.42 37.75 12.75
N PRO A 507 -14.12 36.51 12.34
CA PRO A 507 -14.61 35.29 12.98
C PRO A 507 -13.84 34.93 14.26
N LEU A 508 -13.64 35.91 15.16
CA LEU A 508 -12.97 35.78 16.46
C LEU A 508 -13.88 36.29 17.60
N SER A 509 -13.69 35.76 18.81
CA SER A 509 -14.33 36.22 20.06
C SER A 509 -13.71 37.52 20.57
N ASP A 510 -14.43 38.23 21.46
CA ASP A 510 -13.92 39.47 22.08
C ASP A 510 -12.61 39.23 22.82
N ASP A 511 -12.53 38.15 23.61
CA ASP A 511 -11.30 37.79 24.33
C ASP A 511 -10.11 37.58 23.38
N SER A 512 -10.34 36.99 22.21
CA SER A 512 -9.28 36.73 21.21
C SER A 512 -8.88 37.98 20.44
N ILE A 513 -9.84 38.86 20.16
CA ILE A 513 -9.59 40.18 19.54
C ILE A 513 -8.72 41.02 20.48
N ASP A 514 -8.99 41.00 21.78
CA ASP A 514 -8.22 41.74 22.78
C ASP A 514 -6.77 41.27 22.87
N VAL A 515 -6.53 39.95 22.78
CA VAL A 515 -5.16 39.43 22.73
C VAL A 515 -4.43 39.87 21.46
N LEU A 516 -5.11 39.91 20.31
CA LEU A 516 -4.50 40.39 19.07
C LEU A 516 -4.16 41.89 19.12
N ILE A 517 -5.06 42.71 19.69
CA ILE A 517 -4.86 44.15 19.85
C ILE A 517 -3.68 44.42 20.79
N ASN A 518 -3.61 43.75 21.94
CA ASN A 518 -2.48 43.89 22.88
C ASN A 518 -1.14 43.40 22.31
N LYS A 519 -1.14 42.56 21.27
CA LYS A 519 0.09 42.15 20.56
C LYS A 519 0.48 43.11 19.44
N LEU A 520 -0.45 43.95 18.98
CA LEU A 520 -0.22 44.97 17.95
C LEU A 520 0.29 46.28 18.56
N ASP A 521 -0.16 46.60 19.77
CA ASP A 521 0.37 47.68 20.63
C ASP A 521 1.76 47.27 21.14
N VAL A 522 2.82 47.70 20.44
CA VAL A 522 4.19 47.24 20.71
C VAL A 522 4.81 48.06 21.84
N ASP A 523 4.42 49.33 21.99
CA ASP A 523 4.95 50.23 23.01
C ASP A 523 4.11 50.27 24.31
N GLY A 524 2.92 49.66 24.28
CA GLY A 524 2.04 49.46 25.43
C GLY A 524 1.29 50.71 25.84
N ASP A 525 1.14 51.67 24.92
CA ASP A 525 0.51 52.97 25.20
C ASP A 525 -1.03 52.93 25.11
N GLY A 526 -1.59 51.81 24.62
CA GLY A 526 -3.03 51.58 24.49
C GLY A 526 -3.65 52.14 23.21
N GLU A 527 -2.85 52.68 22.30
CA GLU A 527 -3.21 53.12 20.96
C GLU A 527 -2.37 52.37 19.92
N ILE A 528 -2.89 52.19 18.71
CA ILE A 528 -2.10 51.66 17.59
C ILE A 528 -1.87 52.79 16.61
N ASP A 529 -0.62 53.23 16.49
CA ASP A 529 -0.27 54.37 15.66
C ASP A 529 -0.05 54.01 14.18
N PHE A 530 -0.14 55.01 13.32
CA PHE A 530 0.08 54.84 11.87
C PHE A 530 1.51 54.34 11.53
N GLY A 531 2.50 54.61 12.38
CA GLY A 531 3.88 54.16 12.22
C GLY A 531 4.06 52.66 12.51
N GLU A 532 3.44 52.16 13.56
CA GLU A 532 3.39 50.74 13.95
C GLU A 532 2.71 49.91 12.85
N LEU A 533 1.59 50.39 12.32
CA LEU A 533 0.87 49.73 11.23
C LEU A 533 1.67 49.70 9.91
N ILE A 534 2.47 50.73 9.64
CA ILE A 534 3.38 50.75 8.47
C ILE A 534 4.56 49.81 8.67
N ALA A 535 5.18 49.79 9.85
CA ALA A 535 6.27 48.88 10.18
C ALA A 535 5.81 47.42 10.01
N ALA A 536 4.63 47.13 10.54
CA ALA A 536 3.90 45.88 10.38
C ALA A 536 3.65 45.52 8.90
N GLN A 537 3.14 46.46 8.10
CA GLN A 537 2.91 46.27 6.68
C GLN A 537 4.21 46.04 5.89
N MET A 538 5.30 46.72 6.25
CA MET A 538 6.62 46.53 5.62
C MET A 538 7.22 45.16 5.98
N GLU A 539 7.06 44.71 7.22
CA GLU A 539 7.48 43.37 7.63
C GLU A 539 6.70 42.29 6.88
N HIS A 540 5.37 42.41 6.84
CA HIS A 540 4.52 41.50 6.06
C HIS A 540 4.86 41.54 4.56
N ARG A 541 5.12 42.71 3.97
CA ARG A 541 5.57 42.80 2.56
C ARG A 541 6.95 42.17 2.33
N ARG A 542 7.89 42.32 3.27
CA ARG A 542 9.20 41.65 3.21
C ARG A 542 9.04 40.13 3.24
N LYS A 543 8.26 39.60 4.19
CA LYS A 543 7.94 38.17 4.28
C LYS A 543 7.24 37.66 3.00
N MET A 544 6.29 38.43 2.46
CA MET A 544 5.64 38.13 1.16
C MET A 544 6.62 38.20 -0.03
N SER A 545 7.58 39.11 -0.04
CA SER A 545 8.57 39.20 -1.13
C SER A 545 9.58 38.05 -1.10
N PHE A 546 9.94 37.59 0.11
CA PHE A 546 10.74 36.38 0.31
C PHE A 546 9.97 35.14 -0.16
N PHE A 547 8.66 35.08 0.14
CA PHE A 547 7.73 34.05 -0.33
C PHE A 547 7.56 34.02 -1.86
N TYR A 548 7.46 35.19 -2.53
CA TYR A 548 7.40 35.23 -4.01
C TYR A 548 8.74 34.96 -4.69
N ALA A 549 9.86 35.20 -4.01
CA ALA A 549 11.19 34.82 -4.49
C ALA A 549 11.48 33.31 -4.30
N ALA A 550 10.96 32.70 -3.23
CA ALA A 550 11.03 31.26 -2.97
C ALA A 550 10.10 30.43 -3.86
N LYS A 551 9.22 31.05 -4.65
CA LYS A 551 8.32 30.38 -5.60
C LYS A 551 9.03 29.72 -6.80
N GLU A 552 10.34 29.93 -6.95
CA GLU A 552 11.18 29.17 -7.87
C GLU A 552 11.59 27.80 -7.29
N ASP A 553 11.48 27.60 -5.97
CA ASP A 553 11.65 26.32 -5.29
C ASP A 553 10.27 25.76 -4.89
N GLU A 554 10.12 24.44 -4.98
CA GLU A 554 8.88 23.68 -4.97
C GLU A 554 8.15 23.59 -3.61
N GLU A 555 8.21 24.61 -2.74
CA GLU A 555 7.51 24.59 -1.45
C GLU A 555 6.00 24.79 -1.59
N SER A 556 5.22 23.90 -0.96
CA SER A 556 3.77 23.99 -0.93
C SER A 556 3.33 25.25 -0.18
N LEU A 557 2.31 25.94 -0.70
CA LEU A 557 1.74 27.15 -0.08
C LEU A 557 1.31 26.89 1.38
N GLU A 558 1.00 25.63 1.72
CA GLU A 558 0.47 25.16 3.00
C GLU A 558 1.53 25.06 4.12
N ASP A 559 2.81 25.00 3.78
CA ASP A 559 3.91 24.89 4.75
C ASP A 559 4.38 26.25 5.28
N THR A 560 3.94 27.34 4.63
CA THR A 560 4.32 28.70 5.00
C THR A 560 3.44 29.25 6.13
N GLU A 561 4.02 30.10 6.98
CA GLU A 561 3.30 30.81 8.06
C GLU A 561 2.04 31.53 7.54
N ILE A 562 2.12 32.17 6.38
CA ILE A 562 1.01 32.89 5.74
C ILE A 562 -0.07 31.92 5.23
N GLY A 563 0.32 30.82 4.59
CA GLY A 563 -0.61 29.80 4.11
C GLY A 563 -1.38 29.12 5.24
N ARG A 564 -0.69 28.80 6.35
CA ARG A 564 -1.30 28.24 7.56
C ARG A 564 -2.33 29.19 8.17
N VAL A 565 -1.99 30.47 8.33
CA VAL A 565 -2.92 31.50 8.83
C VAL A 565 -4.13 31.66 7.92
N ARG A 566 -3.92 31.70 6.59
CA ARG A 566 -4.99 31.82 5.60
C ARG A 566 -5.96 30.63 5.64
N LEU A 567 -5.44 29.41 5.75
CA LEU A 567 -6.23 28.19 5.81
C LEU A 567 -7.05 28.11 7.11
N LYS A 568 -6.46 28.48 8.25
CA LYS A 568 -7.14 28.58 9.56
C LYS A 568 -8.28 29.61 9.51
N LEU A 569 -8.06 30.80 8.95
CA LEU A 569 -9.10 31.83 8.77
C LEU A 569 -10.26 31.35 7.91
N GLN A 570 -9.98 30.69 6.78
CA GLN A 570 -11.02 30.16 5.89
C GLN A 570 -11.87 29.07 6.56
N ARG A 571 -11.27 28.20 7.37
CA ARG A 571 -11.99 27.18 8.15
C ARG A 571 -12.92 27.80 9.19
N LEU A 572 -12.44 28.80 9.95
CA LEU A 572 -13.27 29.52 10.92
C LEU A 572 -14.42 30.28 10.26
N MET A 573 -14.16 30.95 9.14
CA MET A 573 -15.20 31.62 8.35
C MET A 573 -16.26 30.61 7.90
N ALA A 574 -15.85 29.47 7.33
CA ALA A 574 -16.79 28.44 6.87
C ALA A 574 -17.65 27.87 8.02
N LYS A 575 -17.05 27.65 9.20
CA LYS A 575 -17.74 27.19 10.41
C LYS A 575 -18.79 28.20 10.89
N LYS A 576 -18.43 29.48 11.01
CA LYS A 576 -19.34 30.56 11.44
C LYS A 576 -20.43 30.87 10.40
N LEU A 577 -20.15 30.72 9.11
CA LEU A 577 -21.11 30.93 8.02
C LEU A 577 -22.19 29.82 7.95
N ALA A 578 -21.84 28.60 8.37
CA ALA A 578 -22.76 27.45 8.39
C ALA A 578 -23.80 27.55 9.53
N ASP A 579 -23.42 28.15 10.66
CA ASP A 579 -24.24 28.17 11.88
C ASP A 579 -25.12 29.43 12.03
N ASN A 580 -24.91 30.52 11.27
CA ASN A 580 -25.63 31.78 11.47
C ASN A 580 -26.09 32.50 10.17
N PRO A 581 -27.38 32.44 9.80
CA PRO A 581 -27.91 33.11 8.61
C PRO A 581 -28.01 34.65 8.72
N GLU A 582 -28.00 35.24 9.92
CA GLU A 582 -27.93 36.70 10.11
C GLU A 582 -26.53 37.26 9.79
N PHE A 583 -25.48 36.48 10.08
CA PHE A 583 -24.08 36.79 9.76
C PHE A 583 -23.90 37.04 8.25
N LYS A 584 -24.50 36.18 7.41
CA LYS A 584 -24.50 36.32 5.95
C LYS A 584 -25.22 37.58 5.46
N ARG A 585 -26.19 38.09 6.22
CA ARG A 585 -26.97 39.29 5.88
C ARG A 585 -26.27 40.58 6.32
N GLN A 586 -25.66 40.59 7.51
CA GLN A 586 -24.92 41.75 8.03
C GLN A 586 -23.60 41.99 7.27
N SER A 587 -22.82 40.94 6.99
CA SER A 587 -21.62 41.07 6.16
C SER A 587 -21.93 41.59 4.76
N ARG A 588 -23.09 41.22 4.19
CA ARG A 588 -23.54 41.69 2.87
C ARG A 588 -23.99 43.16 2.88
N MET A 589 -24.69 43.61 3.93
CA MET A 589 -25.08 45.02 4.10
C MET A 589 -23.88 45.96 4.31
N LEU A 590 -22.88 45.51 5.07
CA LEU A 590 -21.70 46.33 5.37
C LEU A 590 -20.81 46.53 4.14
N LEU A 591 -20.66 45.49 3.31
CA LEU A 591 -19.91 45.53 2.06
C LEU A 591 -20.61 46.38 0.98
N GLU A 592 -21.95 46.39 0.93
CA GLU A 592 -22.74 47.30 0.09
C GLU A 592 -22.55 48.78 0.50
N GLN A 593 -22.44 49.08 1.81
CA GLN A 593 -22.19 50.44 2.30
C GLN A 593 -20.78 50.95 2.00
N MET A 594 -19.80 50.06 1.79
CA MET A 594 -18.41 50.39 1.44
C MET A 594 -18.19 50.48 -0.08
N GLY A 595 -19.22 50.26 -0.91
CA GLY A 595 -19.15 50.41 -2.37
C GLY A 595 -18.34 49.32 -3.10
N LEU A 596 -18.17 48.16 -2.48
CA LEU A 596 -17.42 47.03 -3.06
C LEU A 596 -18.39 45.95 -3.58
N ASP A 597 -18.25 45.60 -4.86
CA ASP A 597 -19.16 44.69 -5.57
C ASP A 597 -18.61 43.25 -5.54
N VAL A 598 -19.11 42.41 -4.62
CA VAL A 598 -18.47 41.12 -4.25
C VAL A 598 -19.22 39.88 -4.77
N ALA A 599 -20.23 40.04 -5.63
CA ALA A 599 -20.85 38.86 -6.25
C ALA A 599 -19.87 38.09 -7.16
N VAL A 600 -18.80 38.74 -7.63
CA VAL A 600 -17.84 38.15 -8.57
C VAL A 600 -16.60 37.58 -7.87
N GLU A 601 -16.06 38.22 -6.82
CA GLU A 601 -14.78 37.80 -6.24
C GLU A 601 -14.90 36.55 -5.33
N PHE A 602 -15.97 36.40 -4.54
CA PHE A 602 -16.09 35.25 -3.62
C PHE A 602 -16.44 33.95 -4.36
N GLU A 603 -17.23 34.03 -5.44
CA GLU A 603 -17.47 32.89 -6.33
C GLU A 603 -16.25 32.57 -7.19
N LYS A 604 -15.49 33.59 -7.60
CA LYS A 604 -14.24 33.41 -8.33
C LYS A 604 -13.16 32.80 -7.44
N GLN A 605 -12.98 33.26 -6.20
CA GLN A 605 -12.03 32.66 -5.25
C GLN A 605 -12.48 31.29 -4.74
N LYS A 606 -13.79 31.02 -4.66
CA LYS A 606 -14.30 29.67 -4.40
C LYS A 606 -14.06 28.74 -5.59
N ARG A 607 -14.19 29.22 -6.83
CA ARG A 607 -13.79 28.47 -8.03
C ARG A 607 -12.29 28.25 -8.08
N ASP A 608 -11.50 29.27 -7.80
CA ASP A 608 -10.03 29.16 -7.74
C ASP A 608 -9.63 28.19 -6.60
N PHE A 609 -10.37 28.15 -5.48
CA PHE A 609 -10.16 27.19 -4.40
C PHE A 609 -10.55 25.77 -4.78
N ASP A 610 -11.71 25.58 -5.43
CA ASP A 610 -12.14 24.28 -5.93
C ASP A 610 -11.17 23.78 -7.02
N GLU A 611 -10.66 24.67 -7.89
CA GLU A 611 -9.63 24.37 -8.88
C GLU A 611 -8.28 24.05 -8.23
N ILE A 612 -7.84 24.80 -7.22
CA ILE A 612 -6.62 24.51 -6.43
C ILE A 612 -6.76 23.17 -5.72
N GLN A 613 -7.90 22.86 -5.12
CA GLN A 613 -8.13 21.58 -4.43
C GLN A 613 -8.14 20.41 -5.42
N THR A 614 -8.67 20.61 -6.63
CA THR A 614 -8.63 19.62 -7.71
C THR A 614 -7.21 19.44 -8.24
N HIS A 615 -6.46 20.54 -8.39
CA HIS A 615 -5.08 20.51 -8.85
C HIS A 615 -4.12 19.94 -7.80
N LEU A 616 -4.41 20.10 -6.51
CA LEU A 616 -3.71 19.44 -5.39
C LEU A 616 -4.02 17.94 -5.33
N GLN A 617 -5.25 17.52 -5.64
CA GLN A 617 -5.56 16.08 -5.77
C GLN A 617 -4.86 15.46 -6.99
N GLU A 618 -4.65 16.23 -8.06
CA GLU A 618 -3.88 15.80 -9.22
C GLU A 618 -2.36 15.87 -9.00
N LYS A 619 -1.86 16.88 -8.27
CA LYS A 619 -0.45 17.01 -7.89
C LYS A 619 -0.07 15.96 -6.86
N ALA A 620 -0.87 15.71 -5.83
CA ALA A 620 -0.66 14.58 -4.91
C ALA A 620 -0.72 13.24 -5.64
N LYS A 621 -1.56 13.10 -6.68
CA LYS A 621 -1.50 11.92 -7.56
C LYS A 621 -0.22 11.84 -8.37
N LYS A 622 0.33 12.97 -8.83
CA LYS A 622 1.58 13.03 -9.61
C LYS A 622 2.83 12.89 -8.75
N GLU A 623 2.88 13.49 -7.57
CA GLU A 623 3.93 13.32 -6.57
C GLU A 623 3.90 11.89 -5.98
N MET A 624 2.74 11.25 -5.84
CA MET A 624 2.68 9.80 -5.57
C MET A 624 3.18 8.94 -6.75
N ILE A 625 3.16 9.47 -7.99
CA ILE A 625 3.74 8.82 -9.17
C ILE A 625 5.25 9.13 -9.26
N GLU A 626 5.69 10.34 -8.89
CA GLU A 626 7.09 10.79 -8.91
C GLU A 626 7.89 10.34 -7.67
N GLU A 627 7.29 10.11 -6.50
CA GLU A 627 7.92 9.38 -5.38
C GLU A 627 8.01 7.89 -5.67
N ALA A 628 7.10 7.35 -6.49
CA ALA A 628 7.21 6.01 -7.04
C ALA A 628 8.30 5.93 -8.13
N ASP A 629 8.52 6.99 -8.92
CA ASP A 629 9.57 7.06 -9.95
C ASP A 629 10.93 7.59 -9.42
N GLY A 630 10.99 8.27 -8.27
CA GLY A 630 12.16 8.96 -7.70
C GLY A 630 12.66 8.39 -6.36
N SER A 631 12.04 7.31 -5.88
CA SER A 631 12.71 6.41 -4.94
C SER A 631 13.74 5.55 -5.64
N ASN A 632 13.81 5.55 -6.99
CA ASN A 632 14.70 4.81 -7.91
C ASN A 632 16.10 5.44 -8.12
#